data_AF-A0A923QA70-F1
#
_entry.id   AF-A0A923QA70-F1
#
_cell.length_a   1.000
_cell.length_b   1.000
_cell.length_c   1.000
_cell.angle_alpha   90.00
_cell.angle_beta   90.00
_cell.angle_gamma   90.00
#
_symmetry.space_group_name_H-M   'P 1'
#
loop_
_entity.id
_entity.type
_entity.pdbx_description
1 polymer ?
#
loop_
_entity_poly.entity_id
_entity_poly.type
_entity_poly.pdbx_seq_one_letter_code
_entity_poly.pdbx_strand_id
1 'polypeptide(L)'
;GAVQLGTLTVSGPLTIVATGQIGQFGGISVTGLANLSAASIVLPAASTYTGGITFNSPGDVTLNSGGAMVLGGASNSAGGNVSLTALGPVSQSAALTVGGSVVVSAAGQPVNFSTQLNDFTSVSFTAASVQVRDINSLAIGGTVSGNVAVQAASGVSGSGFSFGSVDVALSGTGAVLFGGVDVAGAANFATSGTLGSYSGIVYSNNSSTGTLGSPIVASGLVDLAFKNAGIALPQVQAATLFASGGGAITQTGPITAGVTHISGQSAVLNNPANHLGALTLNTGNASIVDAGALNLSGLASGTLQVQAGAITQSPADALIAGSATISGAGGIALIGANELGTLSASSSGAITLNDVGATLALGSITTPASLAVQSGGAVMQMAGTTLSSASLDMIALSIGSVSQPLEFIAPVVQLASAVGDIRAHSAQPFNLVGLGAAGNASVVSDGALTVSAAAEALANLSLKGTNLVVHADVSGVGVTLDAGSGTLAIGGGALAASVTGGHSVALIGHDITLLGGTGQGARAEVVSEGRVTVNAAGNFVIHGGSGNGALAQVSAFGPLSITVGGAVDVIGGTGNGAYAKLDPSVRSALTVNAQSVSLQGGSGAGAYAAIVSEGDVTVAAPGGISMAAGTGLDADAVVISYFGKVSLPNCNGCVKLTTSPLGNGVSDVGVLGGDEYVSIISSSALGANEVLRFQDVFDVLVDRPARRKGKDDIVVETVCKSGS
;
A
#
# COMPACT_ATOMS: atom_id res chain seq x y z
N GLY A 1 -45.14 57.58 41.12
CA GLY A 1 -45.47 56.30 41.78
C GLY A 1 -45.84 55.27 40.74
N ALA A 2 -46.33 54.09 41.16
CA ALA A 2 -46.89 53.10 40.24
C ALA A 2 -48.23 53.57 39.65
N VAL A 3 -48.57 53.09 38.45
CA VAL A 3 -49.84 53.34 37.76
C VAL A 3 -50.49 52.00 37.48
N GLN A 4 -51.78 51.86 37.77
CA GLN A 4 -52.55 50.64 37.49
C GLN A 4 -53.69 50.98 36.52
N LEU A 5 -53.75 50.25 35.42
CA LEU A 5 -54.72 50.47 34.34
C LEU A 5 -55.90 49.51 34.48
N GLY A 6 -57.09 50.09 34.65
CA GLY A 6 -58.36 49.36 34.53
C GLY A 6 -58.82 49.28 33.08
N THR A 7 -60.13 49.14 32.87
CA THR A 7 -60.71 49.22 31.52
C THR A 7 -60.50 50.63 30.96
N LEU A 8 -59.84 50.73 29.82
CA LEU A 8 -59.46 51.99 29.20
C LEU A 8 -59.72 51.93 27.70
N THR A 9 -60.34 52.98 27.15
CA THR A 9 -60.49 53.16 25.69
C THR A 9 -59.99 54.55 25.31
N VAL A 10 -58.98 54.62 24.46
CA VAL A 10 -58.34 55.88 24.03
C VAL A 10 -58.35 55.93 22.51
N SER A 11 -59.06 56.92 21.96
CA SER A 11 -59.14 57.13 20.51
C SER A 11 -57.93 57.90 19.93
N GLY A 12 -57.21 58.64 20.78
CA GLY A 12 -55.97 59.35 20.47
C GLY A 12 -54.70 58.64 20.98
N PRO A 13 -53.55 59.34 21.04
CA PRO A 13 -52.36 58.80 21.68
C PRO A 13 -52.58 58.63 23.19
N LEU A 14 -52.09 57.51 23.73
CA LEU A 14 -52.01 57.27 25.18
C LEU A 14 -50.58 57.54 25.63
N THR A 15 -50.34 58.49 26.52
CA THR A 15 -49.01 58.71 27.12
C THR A 15 -49.08 58.49 28.63
N ILE A 16 -48.25 57.59 29.15
CA ILE A 16 -48.13 57.31 30.57
C ILE A 16 -46.66 57.40 30.96
N VAL A 17 -46.36 58.25 31.93
CA VAL A 17 -45.04 58.36 32.55
C VAL A 17 -45.20 58.06 34.03
N ALA A 18 -44.60 56.96 34.48
CA ALA A 18 -44.62 56.51 35.86
C ALA A 18 -43.17 56.39 36.39
N THR A 19 -42.97 56.69 37.67
CA THR A 19 -41.69 56.41 38.33
C THR A 19 -41.66 55.01 38.95
N GLY A 20 -42.82 54.35 39.08
CA GLY A 20 -42.95 52.95 39.46
C GLY A 20 -43.45 52.10 38.28
N GLN A 21 -43.99 50.91 38.58
CA GLN A 21 -44.56 50.01 37.56
C GLN A 21 -45.80 50.61 36.90
N ILE A 22 -45.98 50.39 35.59
CA ILE A 22 -47.28 50.45 34.92
C ILE A 22 -47.85 49.03 34.92
N GLY A 23 -48.97 48.80 35.60
CA GLY A 23 -49.66 47.51 35.67
C GLY A 23 -51.05 47.54 35.03
N GLN A 24 -51.66 46.37 34.87
CA GLN A 24 -52.99 46.20 34.28
C GLN A 24 -53.87 45.24 35.07
N PHE A 25 -55.14 45.59 35.21
CA PHE A 25 -56.20 44.73 35.75
C PHE A 25 -57.52 44.80 34.96
N GLY A 26 -57.60 45.62 33.90
CA GLY A 26 -58.75 45.69 32.97
C GLY A 26 -58.32 45.84 31.51
N GLY A 27 -59.25 45.64 30.56
CA GLY A 27 -58.95 45.64 29.13
C GLY A 27 -58.57 47.03 28.61
N ILE A 28 -57.47 47.14 27.86
CA ILE A 28 -57.01 48.39 27.28
C ILE A 28 -57.28 48.37 25.78
N SER A 29 -57.85 49.45 25.25
CA SER A 29 -58.02 49.69 23.82
C SER A 29 -57.43 51.05 23.46
N VAL A 30 -56.40 51.09 22.63
CA VAL A 30 -55.75 52.32 22.18
C VAL A 30 -55.70 52.31 20.66
N THR A 31 -56.31 53.32 20.02
CA THR A 31 -56.24 53.46 18.57
C THR A 31 -55.09 54.32 18.08
N GLY A 32 -54.62 55.27 18.89
CA GLY A 32 -53.40 56.03 18.63
C GLY A 32 -52.12 55.35 19.14
N LEU A 33 -51.00 56.07 19.11
CA LEU A 33 -49.71 55.61 19.66
C LEU A 33 -49.81 55.47 21.18
N ALA A 34 -49.44 54.30 21.72
CA ALA A 34 -49.28 54.09 23.17
C ALA A 34 -47.82 54.34 23.55
N ASN A 35 -47.54 55.37 24.34
CA ASN A 35 -46.21 55.76 24.80
C ASN A 35 -46.10 55.53 26.31
N LEU A 36 -45.33 54.51 26.71
CA LEU A 36 -45.26 54.00 28.06
C LEU A 36 -43.83 54.16 28.62
N SER A 37 -43.67 54.95 29.68
CA SER A 37 -42.37 55.14 30.34
C SER A 37 -42.50 54.82 31.83
N ALA A 38 -41.77 53.83 32.33
CA ALA A 38 -41.93 53.34 33.70
C ALA A 38 -40.72 52.59 34.22
N ALA A 39 -40.62 52.38 35.54
CA ALA A 39 -39.60 51.50 36.12
C ALA A 39 -39.73 50.04 35.63
N SER A 40 -40.96 49.58 35.41
CA SER A 40 -41.32 48.35 34.71
C SER A 40 -42.72 48.48 34.09
N ILE A 41 -43.01 47.72 33.04
CA ILE A 41 -44.30 47.75 32.34
C ILE A 41 -44.84 46.33 32.30
N VAL A 42 -45.99 46.07 32.93
CA VAL A 42 -46.57 44.73 33.03
C VAL A 42 -48.05 44.80 32.67
N LEU A 43 -48.35 44.56 31.39
CA LEU A 43 -49.69 44.56 30.80
C LEU A 43 -50.05 43.15 30.29
N PRO A 44 -50.31 42.18 31.20
CA PRO A 44 -50.44 40.76 30.85
C PRO A 44 -51.81 40.38 30.29
N ALA A 45 -52.84 41.23 30.43
CA ALA A 45 -54.17 40.93 29.92
C ALA A 45 -54.30 41.36 28.45
N ALA A 46 -55.03 40.57 27.66
CA ALA A 46 -55.20 40.83 26.24
C ALA A 46 -55.81 42.22 26.00
N SER A 47 -55.08 43.04 25.23
CA SER A 47 -55.42 44.42 24.93
C SER A 47 -55.48 44.67 23.43
N THR A 48 -56.16 45.73 23.00
CA THR A 48 -56.24 46.10 21.58
C THR A 48 -55.38 47.34 21.34
N TYR A 49 -54.34 47.19 20.53
CA TYR A 49 -53.50 48.30 20.10
C TYR A 49 -53.59 48.37 18.58
N THR A 50 -54.31 49.35 18.03
CA THR A 50 -54.33 49.55 16.57
C THR A 50 -53.27 50.54 16.11
N GLY A 51 -52.82 51.43 16.99
CA GLY A 51 -51.62 52.23 16.80
C GLY A 51 -50.35 51.51 17.25
N GLY A 52 -49.20 52.16 17.07
CA GLY A 52 -47.91 51.64 17.56
C GLY A 52 -47.80 51.66 19.08
N ILE A 53 -46.87 50.88 19.61
CA ILE A 53 -46.50 50.87 21.03
C ILE A 53 -45.04 51.29 21.17
N THR A 54 -44.80 52.37 21.92
CA THR A 54 -43.49 52.79 22.40
C THR A 54 -43.35 52.45 23.88
N PHE A 55 -42.23 51.84 24.29
CA PHE A 55 -41.89 51.64 25.68
C PHE A 55 -40.46 52.09 26.02
N ASN A 56 -40.30 52.66 27.20
CA ASN A 56 -39.00 52.96 27.79
C ASN A 56 -38.99 52.53 29.26
N SER A 57 -38.20 51.51 29.58
CA SER A 57 -38.10 50.99 30.92
C SER A 57 -36.67 50.52 31.25
N PRO A 58 -36.12 50.83 32.43
CA PRO A 58 -34.91 50.18 32.90
C PRO A 58 -35.15 48.73 33.38
N GLY A 59 -36.42 48.33 33.58
CA GLY A 59 -36.81 46.98 34.03
C GLY A 59 -37.51 46.18 32.94
N ASP A 60 -38.32 45.21 33.37
CA ASP A 60 -39.05 44.29 32.49
C ASP A 60 -40.25 44.95 31.79
N VAL A 61 -40.54 44.46 30.58
CA VAL A 61 -41.69 44.85 29.76
C VAL A 61 -42.50 43.62 29.35
N THR A 62 -43.76 43.53 29.76
CA THR A 62 -44.72 42.50 29.35
C THR A 62 -45.89 43.17 28.64
N LEU A 63 -46.16 42.76 27.40
CA LEU A 63 -47.27 43.25 26.59
C LEU A 63 -48.08 42.08 26.02
N ASN A 64 -49.40 42.14 26.17
CA ASN A 64 -50.33 41.18 25.58
C ASN A 64 -51.35 41.89 24.67
N SER A 65 -51.38 41.53 23.39
CA SER A 65 -52.36 42.03 22.43
C SER A 65 -53.26 40.93 21.86
N GLY A 66 -54.57 41.20 21.82
CA GLY A 66 -55.54 40.38 21.12
C GLY A 66 -55.48 40.49 19.59
N GLY A 67 -54.58 41.31 19.02
CA GLY A 67 -54.41 41.52 17.59
C GLY A 67 -52.95 41.65 17.19
N ALA A 68 -52.68 42.41 16.13
CA ALA A 68 -51.32 42.72 15.71
C ALA A 68 -50.62 43.63 16.73
N MET A 69 -49.29 43.53 16.82
CA MET A 69 -48.48 44.36 17.68
C MET A 69 -47.39 45.05 16.84
N VAL A 70 -47.44 46.38 16.77
CA VAL A 70 -46.42 47.19 16.08
C VAL A 70 -45.61 47.94 17.13
N LEU A 71 -44.35 47.57 17.29
CA LEU A 71 -43.41 48.21 18.22
C LEU A 71 -42.79 49.41 17.50
N GLY A 72 -43.16 50.62 17.91
CA GLY A 72 -42.89 51.82 17.13
C GLY A 72 -42.95 53.11 17.92
N GLY A 73 -42.14 54.09 17.51
CA GLY A 73 -41.88 55.35 18.21
C GLY A 73 -40.54 55.94 17.76
N ALA A 74 -39.86 56.71 18.63
CA ALA A 74 -38.47 57.14 18.39
C ALA A 74 -37.44 56.04 18.73
N SER A 75 -37.67 55.27 19.80
CA SER A 75 -36.86 54.11 20.23
C SER A 75 -37.65 53.25 21.22
N ASN A 76 -37.43 51.94 21.25
CA ASN A 76 -37.94 51.05 22.29
C ASN A 76 -36.79 50.49 23.12
N SER A 77 -36.82 50.72 24.44
CA SER A 77 -35.72 50.34 25.33
C SER A 77 -36.24 49.62 26.56
N ALA A 78 -35.67 48.45 26.85
CA ALA A 78 -35.87 47.69 28.08
C ALA A 78 -34.51 47.31 28.68
N GLY A 79 -34.23 47.71 29.92
CA GLY A 79 -33.05 47.22 30.64
C GLY A 79 -33.20 45.77 31.11
N GLY A 80 -34.44 45.32 31.34
CA GLY A 80 -34.79 43.94 31.71
C GLY A 80 -35.24 43.07 30.54
N ASN A 81 -36.06 42.06 30.83
CA ASN A 81 -36.62 41.14 29.84
C ASN A 81 -37.84 41.75 29.14
N VAL A 82 -38.09 41.33 27.89
CA VAL A 82 -39.27 41.70 27.11
C VAL A 82 -40.09 40.46 26.77
N SER A 83 -41.36 40.45 27.15
CA SER A 83 -42.32 39.39 26.82
C SER A 83 -43.48 39.96 26.02
N LEU A 84 -43.62 39.50 24.77
CA LEU A 84 -44.64 39.94 23.83
C LEU A 84 -45.56 38.77 23.48
N THR A 85 -46.85 38.92 23.73
CA THR A 85 -47.87 37.98 23.26
C THR A 85 -48.83 38.69 22.32
N ALA A 86 -49.02 38.14 21.12
CA ALA A 86 -49.91 38.70 20.12
C ALA A 86 -50.69 37.57 19.41
N LEU A 87 -51.98 37.78 19.16
CA LEU A 87 -52.77 36.88 18.29
C LEU A 87 -52.63 37.22 16.80
N GLY A 88 -52.07 38.39 16.48
CA GLY A 88 -51.74 38.82 15.12
C GLY A 88 -50.24 38.98 14.88
N PRO A 89 -49.84 39.48 13.70
CA PRO A 89 -48.44 39.76 13.36
C PRO A 89 -47.74 40.68 14.37
N VAL A 90 -46.46 40.43 14.61
CA VAL A 90 -45.60 41.31 15.41
C VAL A 90 -44.58 41.97 14.48
N SER A 91 -44.45 43.29 14.54
CA SER A 91 -43.50 44.02 13.70
C SER A 91 -42.87 45.20 14.44
N GLN A 92 -41.79 45.72 13.89
CA GLN A 92 -41.14 46.93 14.40
C GLN A 92 -41.12 48.06 13.36
N SER A 93 -41.14 49.29 13.85
CA SER A 93 -40.83 50.50 13.06
C SER A 93 -39.68 51.33 13.65
N ALA A 94 -39.33 51.11 14.92
CA ALA A 94 -38.13 51.63 15.57
C ALA A 94 -37.23 50.46 16.03
N ALA A 95 -35.94 50.72 16.25
CA ALA A 95 -35.04 49.72 16.82
C ALA A 95 -35.46 49.37 18.26
N LEU A 96 -35.30 48.09 18.61
CA LEU A 96 -35.42 47.62 19.98
C LEU A 96 -34.02 47.42 20.58
N THR A 97 -33.80 48.00 21.75
CA THR A 97 -32.62 47.76 22.58
C THR A 97 -33.06 47.06 23.86
N VAL A 98 -32.60 45.83 24.07
CA VAL A 98 -33.02 45.01 25.20
C VAL A 98 -31.81 44.44 25.91
N GLY A 99 -31.60 44.84 27.17
CA GLY A 99 -30.50 44.32 27.99
C GLY A 99 -30.70 42.88 28.45
N GLY A 100 -31.96 42.45 28.60
CA GLY A 100 -32.35 41.07 28.93
C GLY A 100 -32.68 40.20 27.72
N SER A 101 -33.49 39.16 27.98
CA SER A 101 -34.01 38.25 26.94
C SER A 101 -35.33 38.75 26.35
N VAL A 102 -35.58 38.41 25.08
CA VAL A 102 -36.85 38.70 24.39
C VAL A 102 -37.60 37.40 24.11
N VAL A 103 -38.87 37.34 24.49
CA VAL A 103 -39.78 36.24 24.15
C VAL A 103 -40.96 36.79 23.36
N VAL A 104 -41.17 36.26 22.15
CA VAL A 104 -42.27 36.66 21.27
C VAL A 104 -43.16 35.45 20.96
N SER A 105 -44.40 35.49 21.42
CA SER A 105 -45.42 34.49 21.11
C SER A 105 -46.45 35.07 20.15
N ALA A 106 -46.36 34.69 18.88
CA ALA A 106 -47.23 35.08 17.77
C ALA A 106 -47.59 33.84 16.92
N ALA A 107 -48.10 32.80 17.58
CA ALA A 107 -48.28 31.48 16.98
C ALA A 107 -49.08 31.54 15.66
N GLY A 108 -48.53 30.94 14.60
CA GLY A 108 -49.15 30.95 13.27
C GLY A 108 -49.08 32.28 12.52
N GLN A 109 -48.43 33.31 13.09
CA GLN A 109 -48.31 34.65 12.51
C GLN A 109 -46.84 35.02 12.21
N PRO A 110 -46.58 35.96 11.29
CA PRO A 110 -45.22 36.43 11.03
C PRO A 110 -44.72 37.40 12.11
N VAL A 111 -43.42 37.30 12.43
CA VAL A 111 -42.67 38.27 13.24
C VAL A 111 -41.61 38.96 12.38
N ASN A 112 -41.67 40.29 12.28
CA ASN A 112 -40.74 41.08 11.47
C ASN A 112 -40.00 42.14 12.32
N PHE A 113 -38.78 41.78 12.70
CA PHE A 113 -37.78 42.62 13.35
C PHE A 113 -36.61 42.95 12.42
N SER A 114 -36.88 43.13 11.12
CA SER A 114 -35.85 43.38 10.09
C SER A 114 -35.84 44.79 9.50
N THR A 115 -36.77 45.66 9.89
CA THR A 115 -36.83 47.03 9.34
C THR A 115 -35.77 47.95 9.95
N GLN A 116 -35.25 47.61 11.12
CA GLN A 116 -34.29 48.37 11.92
C GLN A 116 -33.25 47.43 12.51
N LEU A 117 -32.11 47.99 12.87
CA LEU A 117 -31.02 47.29 13.55
C LEU A 117 -31.31 47.20 15.05
N ASN A 118 -31.63 46.00 15.54
CA ASN A 118 -31.89 45.77 16.96
C ASN A 118 -30.60 45.49 17.74
N ASP A 119 -30.69 45.62 19.06
CA ASP A 119 -29.63 45.25 20.00
C ASP A 119 -30.23 44.25 21.00
N PHE A 120 -30.20 42.98 20.61
CA PHE A 120 -30.66 41.85 21.40
C PHE A 120 -29.48 40.99 21.84
N THR A 121 -29.57 40.44 23.05
CA THR A 121 -28.67 39.38 23.50
C THR A 121 -29.20 37.99 23.12
N SER A 122 -30.50 37.77 23.33
CA SER A 122 -31.19 36.52 23.04
C SER A 122 -32.67 36.74 22.71
N VAL A 123 -33.19 36.00 21.74
CA VAL A 123 -34.60 36.07 21.33
C VAL A 123 -35.17 34.68 21.09
N SER A 124 -36.35 34.41 21.64
CA SER A 124 -37.13 33.19 21.39
C SER A 124 -38.46 33.53 20.73
N PHE A 125 -38.80 32.83 19.64
CA PHE A 125 -40.01 33.07 18.86
C PHE A 125 -40.93 31.83 18.82
N THR A 126 -42.22 32.04 18.97
CA THR A 126 -43.26 31.08 18.54
C THR A 126 -44.04 31.73 17.40
N ALA A 127 -43.77 31.37 16.14
CA ALA A 127 -44.26 32.10 14.98
C ALA A 127 -44.45 31.21 13.74
N ALA A 128 -45.09 31.74 12.69
CA ALA A 128 -45.08 31.11 11.36
C ALA A 128 -43.80 31.43 10.57
N SER A 129 -43.26 32.64 10.71
CA SER A 129 -42.00 33.04 10.09
C SER A 129 -41.34 34.17 10.89
N VAL A 130 -40.02 34.23 10.86
CA VAL A 130 -39.24 35.25 11.58
C VAL A 130 -38.26 35.93 10.63
N GLN A 131 -38.18 37.26 10.70
CA GLN A 131 -37.08 38.03 10.13
C GLN A 131 -36.50 38.93 11.22
N VAL A 132 -35.19 38.90 11.44
CA VAL A 132 -34.54 39.72 12.47
C VAL A 132 -33.22 40.28 11.97
N ARG A 133 -32.98 41.55 12.27
CA ARG A 133 -31.67 42.21 12.10
C ARG A 133 -31.16 42.68 13.45
N ASP A 134 -29.91 42.38 13.73
CA ASP A 134 -29.26 42.62 15.02
C ASP A 134 -27.84 43.21 14.84
N ILE A 135 -27.42 44.12 15.72
CA ILE A 135 -26.11 44.77 15.68
C ILE A 135 -25.03 44.01 16.44
N ASN A 136 -25.38 42.97 17.19
CA ASN A 136 -24.48 42.19 18.01
C ASN A 136 -24.40 40.75 17.50
N SER A 137 -23.97 39.85 18.38
CA SER A 137 -24.19 38.42 18.26
C SER A 137 -25.58 38.08 18.79
N LEU A 138 -26.33 37.25 18.07
CA LEU A 138 -27.70 36.91 18.42
C LEU A 138 -27.83 35.43 18.81
N ALA A 139 -28.27 35.15 20.04
CA ALA A 139 -28.80 33.83 20.39
C ALA A 139 -30.28 33.76 19.99
N ILE A 140 -30.64 32.83 19.10
CA ILE A 140 -32.01 32.65 18.60
C ILE A 140 -32.57 31.29 19.02
N GLY A 141 -33.87 31.26 19.30
CA GLY A 141 -34.59 30.03 19.60
C GLY A 141 -36.10 30.09 19.39
N GLY A 142 -36.76 29.03 19.87
CA GLY A 142 -38.19 28.83 19.82
C GLY A 142 -38.65 27.86 18.72
N THR A 143 -39.90 27.98 18.30
CA THR A 143 -40.54 27.11 17.29
C THR A 143 -41.10 27.98 16.17
N VAL A 144 -40.56 27.82 14.97
CA VAL A 144 -41.05 28.53 13.78
C VAL A 144 -41.43 27.50 12.72
N SER A 145 -42.72 27.46 12.34
CA SER A 145 -43.20 26.45 11.40
C SER A 145 -42.72 26.67 9.95
N GLY A 146 -42.29 27.89 9.61
CA GLY A 146 -41.78 28.28 8.31
C GLY A 146 -40.37 28.84 8.38
N ASN A 147 -40.11 29.90 7.60
CA ASN A 147 -38.77 30.39 7.34
C ASN A 147 -38.28 31.33 8.47
N VAL A 148 -36.99 31.22 8.78
CA VAL A 148 -36.28 32.14 9.67
C VAL A 148 -35.16 32.80 8.90
N ALA A 149 -35.16 34.13 8.84
CA ALA A 149 -34.08 34.93 8.28
C ALA A 149 -33.43 35.78 9.38
N VAL A 150 -32.13 35.57 9.62
CA VAL A 150 -31.36 36.30 10.63
C VAL A 150 -30.24 37.07 9.95
N GLN A 151 -30.11 38.36 10.26
CA GLN A 151 -28.90 39.12 9.98
C GLN A 151 -28.29 39.62 11.28
N ALA A 152 -27.07 39.21 11.60
CA ALA A 152 -26.36 39.65 12.81
C ALA A 152 -24.97 40.17 12.47
N ALA A 153 -24.39 41.03 13.32
CA ALA A 153 -23.05 41.56 13.08
C ALA A 153 -21.95 40.56 13.48
N SER A 154 -22.05 39.93 14.65
CA SER A 154 -20.89 39.23 15.25
C SER A 154 -21.08 37.73 15.47
N GLY A 155 -22.24 37.15 15.15
CA GLY A 155 -22.47 35.71 15.22
C GLY A 155 -23.93 35.36 15.48
N VAL A 156 -24.28 34.10 15.24
CA VAL A 156 -25.62 33.57 15.54
C VAL A 156 -25.48 32.22 16.23
N SER A 157 -26.21 32.01 17.31
CA SER A 157 -26.23 30.73 18.03
C SER A 157 -27.64 30.26 18.37
N GLY A 158 -27.82 28.96 18.55
CA GLY A 158 -29.08 28.36 18.98
C GLY A 158 -28.97 26.86 19.17
N SER A 159 -29.86 26.26 19.96
CA SER A 159 -29.87 24.81 20.19
C SER A 159 -31.24 24.27 20.56
N GLY A 160 -31.61 23.09 20.05
CA GLY A 160 -32.85 22.41 20.45
C GLY A 160 -34.14 23.07 19.95
N PHE A 161 -34.10 23.64 18.74
CA PHE A 161 -35.20 24.41 18.15
C PHE A 161 -35.56 23.89 16.76
N SER A 162 -36.78 24.19 16.29
CA SER A 162 -37.31 23.73 15.00
C SER A 162 -37.67 24.88 14.07
N PHE A 163 -37.20 24.78 12.82
CA PHE A 163 -37.44 25.74 11.74
C PHE A 163 -37.89 25.01 10.47
N GLY A 164 -38.74 25.64 9.66
CA GLY A 164 -39.03 25.16 8.32
C GLY A 164 -37.80 25.27 7.42
N SER A 165 -37.23 26.46 7.27
CA SER A 165 -35.94 26.73 6.63
C SER A 165 -35.22 27.85 7.37
N VAL A 166 -33.90 27.96 7.20
CA VAL A 166 -33.11 28.99 7.87
C VAL A 166 -32.12 29.67 6.91
N ASP A 167 -32.17 31.00 6.88
CA ASP A 167 -31.22 31.86 6.20
C ASP A 167 -30.48 32.69 7.26
N VAL A 168 -29.18 32.50 7.39
CA VAL A 168 -28.33 33.31 8.29
C VAL A 168 -27.36 34.15 7.49
N ALA A 169 -27.39 35.46 7.74
CA ALA A 169 -26.49 36.44 7.19
C ALA A 169 -25.60 37.06 8.28
N LEU A 170 -24.27 37.02 8.13
CA LEU A 170 -23.34 37.74 9.03
C LEU A 170 -22.72 38.94 8.31
N SER A 171 -22.72 40.12 8.96
CA SER A 171 -22.04 41.33 8.45
C SER A 171 -20.63 41.56 9.03
N GLY A 172 -20.25 40.80 10.05
CA GLY A 172 -18.91 40.80 10.65
C GLY A 172 -18.30 39.41 10.78
N THR A 173 -17.24 39.26 11.58
CA THR A 173 -16.35 38.08 11.62
C THR A 173 -16.84 36.94 12.53
N GLY A 174 -18.14 36.88 12.74
CA GLY A 174 -18.79 35.97 13.68
C GLY A 174 -18.77 34.51 13.31
N ALA A 175 -19.26 33.70 14.25
CA ALA A 175 -19.48 32.27 14.08
C ALA A 175 -20.97 31.94 13.97
N VAL A 176 -21.32 30.84 13.29
CA VAL A 176 -22.67 30.26 13.31
C VAL A 176 -22.62 28.96 14.12
N LEU A 177 -23.31 28.91 15.25
CA LEU A 177 -23.32 27.75 16.16
C LEU A 177 -24.75 27.25 16.39
N PHE A 178 -25.17 26.25 15.63
CA PHE A 178 -26.45 25.58 15.81
C PHE A 178 -26.27 24.13 16.23
N GLY A 179 -26.65 23.82 17.47
CA GLY A 179 -26.55 22.49 18.06
C GLY A 179 -27.89 21.76 18.12
N GLY A 180 -28.02 20.65 17.39
CA GLY A 180 -29.18 19.75 17.48
C GLY A 180 -30.50 20.43 17.14
N VAL A 181 -30.54 21.15 16.02
CA VAL A 181 -31.76 21.79 15.49
C VAL A 181 -32.54 20.83 14.59
N ASP A 182 -33.85 21.05 14.46
CA ASP A 182 -34.72 20.35 13.51
C ASP A 182 -35.08 21.29 12.36
N VAL A 183 -34.25 21.31 11.30
CA VAL A 183 -34.51 22.12 10.10
C VAL A 183 -34.96 21.20 8.96
N ALA A 184 -36.24 21.29 8.59
CA ALA A 184 -36.84 20.41 7.58
C ALA A 184 -36.42 20.76 6.14
N GLY A 185 -36.19 22.04 5.86
CA GLY A 185 -35.86 22.59 4.56
C GLY A 185 -34.38 22.97 4.42
N ALA A 186 -34.11 23.95 3.56
CA ALA A 186 -32.76 24.42 3.30
C ALA A 186 -32.22 25.26 4.48
N ALA A 187 -30.96 25.02 4.81
CA ALA A 187 -30.14 25.93 5.60
C ALA A 187 -29.16 26.65 4.68
N ASN A 188 -29.21 27.98 4.71
CA ASN A 188 -28.30 28.86 3.98
C ASN A 188 -27.49 29.69 4.97
N PHE A 189 -26.17 29.65 4.82
CA PHE A 189 -25.25 30.44 5.62
C PHE A 189 -24.53 31.41 4.68
N ALA A 190 -25.00 32.65 4.64
CA ALA A 190 -24.38 33.72 3.87
C ALA A 190 -23.52 34.56 4.80
N THR A 191 -22.21 34.58 4.61
CA THR A 191 -21.34 35.53 5.29
C THR A 191 -20.97 36.61 4.28
N SER A 192 -21.31 37.87 4.57
CA SER A 192 -21.07 38.97 3.61
C SER A 192 -19.60 39.41 3.69
N GLY A 193 -18.80 39.03 2.70
CA GLY A 193 -17.43 39.53 2.51
C GLY A 193 -16.49 38.56 1.79
N THR A 194 -15.42 39.13 1.24
CA THR A 194 -14.36 38.42 0.51
C THR A 194 -13.54 37.55 1.46
N LEU A 195 -13.14 36.36 0.96
CA LEU A 195 -12.12 35.44 1.49
C LEU A 195 -11.19 36.06 2.55
N GLY A 196 -11.41 35.77 3.84
CA GLY A 196 -10.36 36.07 4.83
C GLY A 196 -10.68 36.07 6.32
N SER A 197 -11.92 36.10 6.81
CA SER A 197 -12.14 36.31 8.27
C SER A 197 -13.48 35.81 8.83
N TYR A 198 -13.75 34.50 8.81
CA TYR A 198 -14.95 33.95 9.45
C TYR A 198 -14.63 32.84 10.46
N SER A 199 -15.06 33.04 11.71
CA SER A 199 -14.84 32.16 12.86
C SER A 199 -15.74 30.91 12.83
N GLY A 200 -15.71 30.14 11.74
CA GLY A 200 -16.29 28.80 11.64
C GLY A 200 -17.82 28.69 11.68
N ILE A 201 -18.30 27.51 11.27
CA ILE A 201 -19.71 27.11 11.23
C ILE A 201 -19.81 25.76 11.90
N VAL A 202 -20.66 25.65 12.92
CA VAL A 202 -21.05 24.37 13.53
C VAL A 202 -22.55 24.25 13.35
N TYR A 203 -23.00 23.28 12.59
CA TYR A 203 -24.40 23.08 12.26
C TYR A 203 -24.78 21.61 12.38
N SER A 204 -25.56 21.30 13.41
CA SER A 204 -26.11 19.96 13.61
C SER A 204 -27.61 19.93 13.40
N ASN A 205 -28.06 19.13 12.42
CA ASN A 205 -29.46 18.94 12.06
C ASN A 205 -29.92 17.51 12.39
N ASN A 206 -31.05 17.40 13.08
CA ASN A 206 -31.69 16.13 13.39
C ASN A 206 -32.81 15.76 12.38
N SER A 207 -33.15 16.65 11.45
CA SER A 207 -34.15 16.36 10.41
C SER A 207 -33.65 15.29 9.43
N SER A 208 -34.57 14.46 8.93
CA SER A 208 -34.32 13.49 7.86
C SER A 208 -34.37 14.10 6.45
N THR A 209 -34.86 15.34 6.31
CA THR A 209 -35.06 16.01 5.00
C THR A 209 -34.25 17.30 4.83
N GLY A 210 -33.48 17.70 5.85
CA GLY A 210 -32.71 18.93 5.83
C GLY A 210 -31.70 18.96 4.66
N THR A 211 -31.48 20.15 4.11
CA THR A 211 -30.54 20.36 2.99
C THR A 211 -29.67 21.59 3.21
N LEU A 212 -28.57 21.71 2.46
CA LEU A 212 -27.75 22.91 2.38
C LEU A 212 -28.01 23.57 1.02
N GLY A 213 -28.37 24.85 1.00
CA GLY A 213 -28.86 25.51 -0.22
C GLY A 213 -27.89 26.47 -0.90
N SER A 214 -26.81 26.89 -0.23
CA SER A 214 -25.88 27.91 -0.71
C SER A 214 -24.42 27.52 -0.48
N PRO A 215 -23.46 28.05 -1.27
CA PRO A 215 -22.03 27.91 -0.98
C PRO A 215 -21.69 28.28 0.47
N ILE A 216 -20.84 27.47 1.09
CA ILE A 216 -20.34 27.69 2.45
C ILE A 216 -18.91 28.21 2.35
N VAL A 217 -18.67 29.39 2.90
CA VAL A 217 -17.33 30.01 2.93
C VAL A 217 -16.99 30.41 4.37
N ALA A 218 -16.02 29.71 4.96
CA ALA A 218 -15.48 30.02 6.28
C ALA A 218 -13.94 29.97 6.26
N SER A 219 -13.26 30.78 7.08
CA SER A 219 -11.78 30.73 7.15
C SER A 219 -11.28 29.68 8.14
N GLY A 220 -12.16 29.16 9.01
CA GLY A 220 -11.83 28.19 10.06
C GLY A 220 -12.49 26.84 9.87
N LEU A 221 -13.13 26.36 10.93
CA LEU A 221 -13.84 25.09 11.01
C LEU A 221 -15.22 25.18 10.33
N VAL A 222 -15.56 24.20 9.49
CA VAL A 222 -16.93 23.91 9.08
C VAL A 222 -17.26 22.52 9.60
N ASP A 223 -18.14 22.41 10.58
CA ASP A 223 -18.60 21.15 11.18
C ASP A 223 -20.10 20.99 10.91
N LEU A 224 -20.44 20.02 10.06
CA LEU A 224 -21.77 19.74 9.59
C LEU A 224 -22.17 18.35 10.06
N ALA A 225 -23.21 18.26 10.89
CA ALA A 225 -23.64 16.99 11.48
C ALA A 225 -25.13 16.73 11.26
N PHE A 226 -25.49 15.90 10.28
CA PHE A 226 -26.87 15.53 9.94
C PHE A 226 -27.15 14.13 10.48
N LYS A 227 -27.83 14.00 11.62
CA LYS A 227 -27.94 12.69 12.31
C LYS A 227 -28.80 11.67 11.55
N ASN A 228 -29.86 12.14 10.90
CA ASN A 228 -30.89 11.29 10.31
C ASN A 228 -30.96 11.41 8.77
N ALA A 229 -30.01 12.10 8.16
CA ALA A 229 -30.00 12.39 6.72
C ALA A 229 -28.59 12.29 6.13
N GLY A 230 -28.53 12.15 4.80
CA GLY A 230 -27.31 12.41 4.05
C GLY A 230 -26.99 13.91 3.98
N ILE A 231 -25.79 14.24 3.54
CA ILE A 231 -25.37 15.63 3.31
C ILE A 231 -25.04 15.78 1.83
N ALA A 232 -25.74 16.68 1.14
CA ALA A 232 -25.31 17.17 -0.17
C ALA A 232 -24.51 18.46 0.06
N LEU A 233 -23.19 18.35 0.02
CA LEU A 233 -22.29 19.48 0.22
C LEU A 233 -22.42 20.44 -0.98
N PRO A 234 -22.70 21.73 -0.74
CA PRO A 234 -22.58 22.76 -1.79
C PRO A 234 -21.10 22.98 -2.11
N GLN A 235 -20.77 24.06 -2.81
CA GLN A 235 -19.39 24.54 -2.77
C GLN A 235 -19.01 24.81 -1.30
N VAL A 236 -17.88 24.27 -0.85
CA VAL A 236 -17.37 24.50 0.51
C VAL A 236 -15.96 25.03 0.44
N GLN A 237 -15.69 26.10 1.18
CA GLN A 237 -14.35 26.59 1.44
C GLN A 237 -14.15 26.73 2.94
N ALA A 238 -13.15 26.03 3.47
CA ALA A 238 -12.84 25.97 4.89
C ALA A 238 -11.32 25.77 5.12
N ALA A 239 -10.83 26.02 6.32
CA ALA A 239 -9.53 25.46 6.71
C ALA A 239 -9.68 23.97 7.03
N THR A 240 -10.74 23.64 7.78
CA THR A 240 -11.08 22.27 8.15
C THR A 240 -12.56 22.02 7.92
N LEU A 241 -12.90 20.94 7.23
CA LEU A 241 -14.26 20.46 7.04
C LEU A 241 -14.47 19.15 7.83
N PHE A 242 -15.49 19.11 8.67
CA PHE A 242 -16.09 17.89 9.19
C PHE A 242 -17.50 17.78 8.61
N ALA A 243 -17.79 16.66 7.93
CA ALA A 243 -19.13 16.34 7.46
C ALA A 243 -19.51 14.95 7.99
N SER A 244 -20.53 14.90 8.84
CA SER A 244 -21.05 13.68 9.46
C SER A 244 -22.53 13.51 9.12
N GLY A 245 -22.87 12.54 8.28
CA GLY A 245 -24.23 12.26 7.85
C GLY A 245 -24.68 10.87 8.30
N GLY A 246 -25.93 10.75 8.76
CA GLY A 246 -26.59 9.45 8.92
C GLY A 246 -26.83 8.73 7.59
N GLY A 247 -26.75 9.46 6.47
CA GLY A 247 -26.86 8.97 5.08
C GLY A 247 -25.57 9.06 4.27
N ALA A 248 -25.72 9.08 2.94
CA ALA A 248 -24.62 9.34 2.02
C ALA A 248 -24.19 10.82 2.09
N ILE A 249 -22.88 11.06 1.95
CA ILE A 249 -22.32 12.38 1.76
C ILE A 249 -21.96 12.53 0.28
N THR A 250 -22.59 13.49 -0.39
CA THR A 250 -22.40 13.80 -1.80
C THR A 250 -21.99 15.26 -1.92
N GLN A 251 -21.64 15.69 -3.13
CA GLN A 251 -21.36 17.09 -3.39
C GLN A 251 -22.02 17.59 -4.67
N THR A 252 -22.30 18.88 -4.70
CA THR A 252 -22.89 19.61 -5.83
C THR A 252 -21.97 20.71 -6.35
N GLY A 253 -20.98 21.13 -5.55
CA GLY A 253 -19.92 22.08 -5.91
C GLY A 253 -18.54 21.58 -5.46
N PRO A 254 -17.46 22.31 -5.79
CA PRO A 254 -16.12 21.94 -5.37
C PRO A 254 -15.90 22.21 -3.88
N ILE A 255 -15.07 21.36 -3.26
CA ILE A 255 -14.63 21.51 -1.87
C ILE A 255 -13.18 21.95 -1.87
N THR A 256 -12.87 23.01 -1.13
CA THR A 256 -11.50 23.47 -0.86
C THR A 256 -11.29 23.53 0.65
N ALA A 257 -10.56 22.56 1.19
CA ALA A 257 -10.21 22.47 2.59
C ALA A 257 -8.76 21.97 2.78
N GLY A 258 -8.06 22.47 3.80
CA GLY A 258 -6.74 21.96 4.15
C GLY A 258 -6.82 20.58 4.82
N VAL A 259 -7.90 20.34 5.55
CA VAL A 259 -8.21 19.06 6.19
C VAL A 259 -9.70 18.76 6.03
N THR A 260 -10.01 17.52 5.64
CA THR A 260 -11.37 17.05 5.39
C THR A 260 -11.63 15.76 6.16
N HIS A 261 -12.72 15.71 6.91
CA HIS A 261 -13.21 14.52 7.61
C HIS A 261 -14.62 14.20 7.12
N ILE A 262 -14.82 13.00 6.59
CA ILE A 262 -16.09 12.55 6.05
C ILE A 262 -16.54 11.29 6.81
N SER A 263 -17.71 11.36 7.44
CA SER A 263 -18.31 10.24 8.16
C SER A 263 -19.74 10.03 7.70
N GLY A 264 -20.05 8.88 7.12
CA GLY A 264 -21.41 8.58 6.66
C GLY A 264 -21.53 7.19 6.04
N GLN A 265 -22.69 6.86 5.49
CA GLN A 265 -22.86 5.53 4.87
C GLN A 265 -21.97 5.37 3.63
N SER A 266 -21.84 6.43 2.83
CA SER A 266 -20.94 6.50 1.68
C SER A 266 -20.50 7.94 1.42
N ALA A 267 -19.42 8.12 0.66
CA ALA A 267 -18.93 9.41 0.19
C ALA A 267 -18.80 9.43 -1.34
N VAL A 268 -19.37 10.44 -1.99
CA VAL A 268 -19.17 10.71 -3.41
C VAL A 268 -18.74 12.16 -3.57
N LEU A 269 -17.41 12.37 -3.58
CA LEU A 269 -16.75 13.66 -3.70
C LEU A 269 -15.98 13.71 -5.03
N ASN A 270 -16.69 13.65 -6.15
CA ASN A 270 -16.16 13.35 -7.48
C ASN A 270 -15.93 14.56 -8.42
N ASN A 271 -15.82 15.76 -7.87
CA ASN A 271 -15.59 16.99 -8.63
C ASN A 271 -14.09 17.15 -8.84
N PRO A 272 -13.62 17.28 -10.09
CA PRO A 272 -12.20 17.37 -10.41
C PRO A 272 -11.52 18.64 -9.88
N ALA A 273 -12.28 19.66 -9.45
CA ALA A 273 -11.75 20.89 -8.86
C ALA A 273 -11.66 20.85 -7.32
N ASN A 274 -11.86 19.68 -6.71
CA ASN A 274 -11.68 19.50 -5.27
C ASN A 274 -10.21 19.70 -4.86
N HIS A 275 -10.02 20.24 -3.66
CA HIS A 275 -8.75 20.34 -2.95
C HIS A 275 -9.02 19.99 -1.48
N LEU A 276 -8.95 18.71 -1.13
CA LEU A 276 -9.36 18.15 0.15
C LEU A 276 -8.23 18.10 1.19
N GLY A 277 -6.98 18.24 0.74
CA GLY A 277 -5.79 18.24 1.58
C GLY A 277 -5.56 16.89 2.27
N ALA A 278 -5.54 16.88 3.61
CA ALA A 278 -5.58 15.63 4.38
C ALA A 278 -7.03 15.15 4.51
N LEU A 279 -7.32 13.93 4.05
CA LEU A 279 -8.66 13.37 3.98
C LEU A 279 -8.79 12.14 4.88
N THR A 280 -9.59 12.28 5.95
CA THR A 280 -10.03 11.15 6.78
C THR A 280 -11.40 10.66 6.32
N LEU A 281 -11.51 9.36 6.03
CA LEU A 281 -12.77 8.71 5.68
C LEU A 281 -13.25 7.79 6.81
N ASN A 282 -14.54 7.82 7.10
CA ASN A 282 -15.25 6.83 7.91
C ASN A 282 -16.56 6.49 7.20
N THR A 283 -16.46 5.68 6.16
CA THR A 283 -17.60 5.37 5.28
C THR A 283 -17.63 3.90 4.89
N GLY A 284 -18.77 3.43 4.38
CA GLY A 284 -18.82 2.14 3.70
C GLY A 284 -18.08 2.21 2.36
N ASN A 285 -18.62 3.00 1.42
CA ASN A 285 -18.03 3.20 0.09
C ASN A 285 -17.60 4.64 -0.10
N ALA A 286 -16.48 4.88 -0.81
CA ALA A 286 -15.99 6.21 -1.12
C ALA A 286 -15.55 6.33 -2.59
N SER A 287 -15.95 7.41 -3.25
CA SER A 287 -15.50 7.83 -4.58
C SER A 287 -15.02 9.27 -4.51
N ILE A 288 -13.70 9.45 -4.56
CA ILE A 288 -13.01 10.71 -4.32
C ILE A 288 -12.25 11.14 -5.57
N VAL A 289 -12.44 12.38 -5.98
CA VAL A 289 -11.59 13.05 -6.97
C VAL A 289 -11.02 14.30 -6.31
N ASP A 290 -9.72 14.52 -6.47
CA ASP A 290 -8.98 15.68 -6.01
C ASP A 290 -8.05 16.21 -7.11
N ALA A 291 -7.94 17.53 -7.26
CA ALA A 291 -7.04 18.15 -8.23
C ALA A 291 -5.57 18.10 -7.80
N GLY A 292 -5.32 18.08 -6.48
CA GLY A 292 -4.00 18.22 -5.88
C GLY A 292 -3.43 16.92 -5.34
N ALA A 293 -2.37 17.03 -4.54
CA ALA A 293 -1.91 15.93 -3.74
C ALA A 293 -2.92 15.63 -2.63
N LEU A 294 -3.19 14.35 -2.38
CA LEU A 294 -4.16 13.89 -1.41
C LEU A 294 -3.44 13.01 -0.38
N ASN A 295 -3.57 13.36 0.90
CA ASN A 295 -3.09 12.52 1.99
C ASN A 295 -4.27 11.78 2.61
N LEU A 296 -4.34 10.46 2.42
CA LEU A 296 -5.42 9.62 2.88
C LEU A 296 -5.19 9.14 4.32
N SER A 297 -6.26 9.15 5.09
CA SER A 297 -6.40 8.49 6.39
C SER A 297 -7.81 7.88 6.52
N GLY A 298 -7.95 6.86 7.36
CA GLY A 298 -9.26 6.32 7.74
C GLY A 298 -9.78 5.11 6.94
N LEU A 299 -11.02 4.74 7.25
CA LEU A 299 -11.70 3.47 6.97
C LEU A 299 -12.74 3.62 5.84
N ALA A 300 -12.66 2.75 4.83
CA ALA A 300 -13.66 2.60 3.77
C ALA A 300 -14.03 1.11 3.60
N SER A 301 -14.89 0.56 4.45
CA SER A 301 -15.07 -0.89 4.61
C SER A 301 -15.57 -1.66 3.38
N GLY A 302 -16.04 -0.98 2.34
CA GLY A 302 -16.48 -1.55 1.06
C GLY A 302 -15.54 -1.21 -0.09
N THR A 303 -15.98 -0.31 -0.98
CA THR A 303 -15.22 0.11 -2.17
C THR A 303 -14.60 1.48 -1.99
N LEU A 304 -13.30 1.61 -2.27
CA LEU A 304 -12.61 2.89 -2.36
C LEU A 304 -12.22 3.18 -3.82
N GLN A 305 -12.61 4.33 -4.34
CA GLN A 305 -12.14 4.88 -5.60
C GLN A 305 -11.53 6.24 -5.35
N VAL A 306 -10.27 6.44 -5.76
CA VAL A 306 -9.55 7.70 -5.58
C VAL A 306 -8.86 8.08 -6.88
N GLN A 307 -9.06 9.30 -7.32
CA GLN A 307 -8.27 9.96 -8.35
C GLN A 307 -7.70 11.25 -7.78
N ALA A 308 -6.37 11.38 -7.76
CA ALA A 308 -5.72 12.61 -7.32
C ALA A 308 -4.40 12.87 -8.06
N GLY A 309 -3.67 13.89 -7.64
CA GLY A 309 -2.27 14.13 -7.97
C GLY A 309 -1.36 13.04 -7.39
N ALA A 310 -0.45 13.39 -6.49
CA ALA A 310 0.24 12.39 -5.67
C ALA A 310 -0.69 11.91 -4.55
N ILE A 311 -0.67 10.62 -4.25
CA ILE A 311 -1.49 10.03 -3.18
C ILE A 311 -0.55 9.49 -2.12
N THR A 312 -0.66 10.02 -0.91
CA THR A 312 0.12 9.56 0.24
C THR A 312 -0.82 9.07 1.34
N GLN A 313 -0.25 8.40 2.33
CA GLN A 313 -0.97 7.95 3.49
C GLN A 313 -0.22 8.30 4.76
N SER A 314 -0.97 8.69 5.80
CA SER A 314 -0.45 8.79 7.16
C SER A 314 -0.10 7.39 7.70
N PRO A 315 1.12 7.15 8.22
CA PRO A 315 1.56 5.80 8.60
C PRO A 315 0.82 5.23 9.82
N ALA A 316 0.15 6.07 10.62
CA ALA A 316 -0.63 5.63 11.78
C ALA A 316 -2.02 5.11 11.41
N ASP A 317 -2.48 5.35 10.18
CA ASP A 317 -3.85 5.12 9.77
C ASP A 317 -3.92 3.93 8.80
N ALA A 318 -4.79 2.97 9.10
CA ALA A 318 -5.05 1.83 8.22
C ALA A 318 -6.17 2.17 7.23
N LEU A 319 -5.94 1.91 5.95
CA LEU A 319 -7.01 1.85 4.97
C LEU A 319 -7.52 0.42 4.92
N ILE A 320 -8.77 0.22 5.34
CA ILE A 320 -9.45 -1.07 5.23
C ILE A 320 -10.49 -0.91 4.14
N ALA A 321 -10.37 -1.70 3.07
CA ALA A 321 -11.31 -1.70 1.95
C ALA A 321 -11.37 -3.08 1.30
N GLY A 322 -12.58 -3.56 1.01
CA GLY A 322 -12.75 -4.79 0.24
C GLY A 322 -12.18 -4.65 -1.18
N SER A 323 -12.30 -3.47 -1.79
CA SER A 323 -11.66 -3.15 -3.06
C SER A 323 -11.22 -1.69 -3.14
N ALA A 324 -10.03 -1.46 -3.67
CA ALA A 324 -9.46 -0.14 -3.90
C ALA A 324 -9.10 0.04 -5.39
N THR A 325 -9.56 1.12 -5.99
CA THR A 325 -9.12 1.60 -7.32
C THR A 325 -8.51 2.98 -7.16
N ILE A 326 -7.19 3.10 -7.34
CA ILE A 326 -6.44 4.30 -6.98
C ILE A 326 -5.64 4.79 -8.18
N SER A 327 -5.91 6.02 -8.63
CA SER A 327 -5.20 6.64 -9.74
C SER A 327 -4.51 7.92 -9.27
N GLY A 328 -3.20 7.98 -9.43
CA GLY A 328 -2.37 9.13 -9.07
C GLY A 328 -1.68 9.74 -10.29
N ALA A 329 -1.87 11.03 -10.54
CA ALA A 329 -1.07 11.75 -11.52
C ALA A 329 0.40 11.93 -11.06
N GLY A 330 0.71 11.63 -9.79
CA GLY A 330 2.05 11.44 -9.23
C GLY A 330 2.18 10.06 -8.57
N GLY A 331 3.19 9.87 -7.71
CA GLY A 331 3.38 8.61 -6.97
C GLY A 331 2.22 8.27 -6.02
N ILE A 332 2.07 6.98 -5.72
CA ILE A 332 1.12 6.43 -4.76
C ILE A 332 1.89 5.77 -3.62
N ALA A 333 1.72 6.24 -2.39
CA ALA A 333 2.38 5.71 -1.21
C ALA A 333 1.36 5.36 -0.12
N LEU A 334 0.99 4.09 -0.05
CA LEU A 334 0.06 3.52 0.93
C LEU A 334 0.85 2.77 2.00
N ILE A 335 1.47 3.54 2.89
CA ILE A 335 2.48 3.07 3.85
C ILE A 335 1.91 2.62 5.20
N GLY A 336 0.63 2.90 5.47
CA GLY A 336 -0.05 2.46 6.68
C GLY A 336 -0.22 0.94 6.74
N ALA A 337 -0.73 0.41 7.85
CA ALA A 337 -1.04 -1.01 7.99
C ALA A 337 -2.38 -1.32 7.31
N ASN A 338 -2.40 -1.37 5.98
CA ASN A 338 -3.63 -1.49 5.21
C ASN A 338 -4.23 -2.90 5.25
N GLU A 339 -5.54 -3.01 5.06
CA GLU A 339 -6.25 -4.28 4.93
C GLU A 339 -7.10 -4.24 3.66
N LEU A 340 -6.43 -4.33 2.50
CA LEU A 340 -7.08 -4.29 1.19
C LEU A 340 -7.38 -5.71 0.70
N GLY A 341 -8.64 -5.96 0.36
CA GLY A 341 -9.01 -7.22 -0.32
C GLY A 341 -8.48 -7.25 -1.76
N THR A 342 -8.70 -6.16 -2.50
CA THR A 342 -8.19 -6.00 -3.87
C THR A 342 -7.63 -4.59 -4.10
N LEU A 343 -6.60 -4.47 -4.94
CA LEU A 343 -6.03 -3.19 -5.35
C LEU A 343 -5.83 -3.14 -6.88
N SER A 344 -6.47 -2.18 -7.54
CA SER A 344 -6.09 -1.73 -8.90
C SER A 344 -5.53 -0.32 -8.81
N ALA A 345 -4.42 -0.04 -9.49
CA ALA A 345 -3.73 1.24 -9.37
C ALA A 345 -3.05 1.69 -10.65
N SER A 346 -3.07 3.00 -10.89
CA SER A 346 -2.31 3.63 -11.98
C SER A 346 -1.58 4.85 -11.44
N SER A 347 -0.29 4.96 -11.75
CA SER A 347 0.53 6.08 -11.31
C SER A 347 1.52 6.49 -12.39
N SER A 348 1.83 7.79 -12.49
CA SER A 348 2.97 8.27 -13.27
C SER A 348 4.31 8.12 -12.52
N GLY A 349 4.26 7.86 -11.21
CA GLY A 349 5.41 7.69 -10.32
C GLY A 349 5.42 6.31 -9.66
N ALA A 350 6.24 6.15 -8.63
CA ALA A 350 6.33 4.89 -7.90
C ALA A 350 5.04 4.57 -7.13
N ILE A 351 4.75 3.27 -7.00
CA ILE A 351 3.68 2.75 -6.16
C ILE A 351 4.32 1.96 -5.02
N THR A 352 4.11 2.38 -3.78
CA THR A 352 4.49 1.65 -2.58
C THR A 352 3.26 1.27 -1.77
N LEU A 353 3.20 0.02 -1.33
CA LEU A 353 2.10 -0.53 -0.55
C LEU A 353 2.62 -1.36 0.62
N ASN A 354 2.09 -1.07 1.80
CA ASN A 354 2.15 -1.93 2.97
C ASN A 354 0.73 -2.44 3.27
N ASP A 355 0.54 -3.75 3.30
CA ASP A 355 -0.73 -4.40 3.55
C ASP A 355 -0.54 -5.49 4.62
N VAL A 356 -1.36 -5.50 5.66
CA VAL A 356 -1.35 -6.48 6.75
C VAL A 356 -2.53 -7.45 6.66
N GLY A 357 -3.37 -7.32 5.61
CA GLY A 357 -4.49 -8.19 5.35
C GLY A 357 -4.04 -9.63 5.08
N ALA A 358 -4.96 -10.58 5.31
CA ALA A 358 -4.66 -12.00 5.11
C ALA A 358 -4.40 -12.37 3.64
N THR A 359 -5.00 -11.63 2.71
CA THR A 359 -4.85 -11.83 1.27
C THR A 359 -5.07 -10.52 0.54
N LEU A 360 -4.15 -10.20 -0.35
CA LEU A 360 -4.22 -9.07 -1.26
C LEU A 360 -4.28 -9.58 -2.71
N ALA A 361 -5.38 -9.29 -3.41
CA ALA A 361 -5.46 -9.54 -4.85
C ALA A 361 -5.16 -8.26 -5.64
N LEU A 362 -4.06 -8.26 -6.39
CA LEU A 362 -3.71 -7.19 -7.30
C LEU A 362 -4.57 -7.30 -8.57
N GLY A 363 -5.31 -6.24 -8.88
CA GLY A 363 -5.92 -6.05 -10.19
C GLY A 363 -4.92 -5.44 -11.16
N SER A 364 -5.40 -4.58 -12.06
CA SER A 364 -4.50 -3.90 -13.01
C SER A 364 -3.66 -2.87 -12.27
N ILE A 365 -2.34 -3.06 -12.29
CA ILE A 365 -1.35 -2.11 -11.76
C ILE A 365 -0.49 -1.59 -12.91
N THR A 366 -0.37 -0.27 -13.04
CA THR A 366 0.45 0.38 -14.07
C THR A 366 1.27 1.51 -13.47
N THR A 367 2.58 1.44 -13.63
CA THR A 367 3.51 2.54 -13.29
C THR A 367 4.73 2.50 -14.20
N PRO A 368 5.24 3.64 -14.70
CA PRO A 368 6.51 3.66 -15.43
C PRO A 368 7.73 3.59 -14.49
N ALA A 369 7.52 3.63 -13.18
CA ALA A 369 8.55 3.60 -12.15
C ALA A 369 8.54 2.23 -11.43
N SER A 370 8.69 2.22 -10.11
CA SER A 370 8.70 0.99 -9.31
C SER A 370 7.32 0.64 -8.74
N LEU A 371 7.04 -0.65 -8.61
CA LEU A 371 6.00 -1.20 -7.75
C LEU A 371 6.69 -1.95 -6.60
N ALA A 372 6.47 -1.50 -5.36
CA ALA A 372 6.93 -2.16 -4.15
C ALA A 372 5.73 -2.56 -3.29
N VAL A 373 5.59 -3.85 -3.01
CA VAL A 373 4.50 -4.41 -2.20
C VAL A 373 5.09 -5.16 -1.02
N GLN A 374 4.71 -4.76 0.19
CA GLN A 374 4.92 -5.51 1.41
C GLN A 374 3.56 -5.98 1.92
N SER A 375 3.34 -7.29 1.95
CA SER A 375 2.11 -7.90 2.46
C SER A 375 2.41 -8.83 3.64
N GLY A 376 1.63 -8.75 4.71
CA GLY A 376 1.61 -9.74 5.78
C GLY A 376 0.90 -11.05 5.38
N GLY A 377 0.13 -11.01 4.29
CA GLY A 377 -0.65 -12.13 3.77
C GLY A 377 -0.19 -12.59 2.39
N ALA A 378 -1.02 -13.42 1.76
CA ALA A 378 -0.77 -13.91 0.40
C ALA A 378 -1.04 -12.80 -0.62
N VAL A 379 -0.16 -12.67 -1.61
CA VAL A 379 -0.37 -11.80 -2.77
C VAL A 379 -0.76 -12.65 -3.97
N MET A 380 -1.92 -12.35 -4.55
CA MET A 380 -2.42 -12.96 -5.78
C MET A 380 -2.68 -11.88 -6.83
N GLN A 381 -2.89 -12.27 -8.07
CA GLN A 381 -3.34 -11.39 -9.12
C GLN A 381 -4.71 -11.82 -9.62
N MET A 382 -5.57 -10.85 -9.90
CA MET A 382 -6.87 -11.09 -10.49
C MET A 382 -6.69 -11.53 -11.95
N ALA A 383 -7.38 -12.60 -12.34
CA ALA A 383 -7.32 -13.12 -13.71
C ALA A 383 -7.64 -12.04 -14.76
N GLY A 384 -6.84 -11.97 -15.83
CA GLY A 384 -7.04 -11.03 -16.94
C GLY A 384 -6.62 -9.59 -16.65
N THR A 385 -5.93 -9.34 -15.54
CA THR A 385 -5.37 -8.02 -15.21
C THR A 385 -3.88 -7.95 -15.50
N THR A 386 -3.33 -6.74 -15.64
CA THR A 386 -1.91 -6.55 -15.98
C THR A 386 -1.15 -5.90 -14.84
N LEU A 387 0.03 -6.43 -14.50
CA LEU A 387 0.99 -5.78 -13.61
C LEU A 387 2.17 -5.27 -14.43
N SER A 388 2.25 -3.95 -14.64
CA SER A 388 3.33 -3.33 -15.42
C SER A 388 4.07 -2.28 -14.61
N SER A 389 5.38 -2.51 -14.46
CA SER A 389 6.30 -1.59 -13.79
C SER A 389 7.69 -1.61 -14.43
N ALA A 390 8.51 -0.58 -14.21
CA ALA A 390 9.93 -0.64 -14.58
C ALA A 390 10.75 -1.48 -13.60
N SER A 391 10.30 -1.60 -12.35
CA SER A 391 10.83 -2.56 -11.39
C SER A 391 9.75 -3.10 -10.47
N LEU A 392 9.89 -4.34 -10.05
CA LEU A 392 8.95 -5.03 -9.18
C LEU A 392 9.69 -5.53 -7.93
N ASP A 393 9.26 -5.12 -6.76
CA ASP A 393 9.73 -5.61 -5.47
C ASP A 393 8.54 -6.13 -4.66
N MET A 394 8.56 -7.40 -4.29
CA MET A 394 7.48 -8.01 -3.51
C MET A 394 8.02 -8.79 -2.32
N ILE A 395 7.38 -8.53 -1.18
CA ILE A 395 7.51 -9.29 0.07
C ILE A 395 6.10 -9.67 0.50
N ALA A 396 5.84 -10.95 0.70
CA ALA A 396 4.51 -11.47 1.04
C ALA A 396 4.60 -12.77 1.84
N LEU A 397 3.50 -13.25 2.43
CA LEU A 397 3.46 -14.61 2.97
C LEU A 397 3.66 -15.65 1.85
N SER A 398 2.96 -15.48 0.73
CA SER A 398 3.13 -16.27 -0.50
C SER A 398 2.83 -15.39 -1.71
N ILE A 399 3.38 -15.72 -2.87
CA ILE A 399 3.21 -14.95 -4.11
C ILE A 399 2.68 -15.87 -5.20
N GLY A 400 1.49 -15.56 -5.73
CA GLY A 400 0.81 -16.38 -6.73
C GLY A 400 0.41 -17.77 -6.21
N SER A 401 -0.10 -18.59 -7.12
CA SER A 401 -0.53 -19.97 -6.85
C SER A 401 -0.34 -20.85 -8.09
N VAL A 402 -0.57 -22.16 -7.96
CA VAL A 402 -0.47 -23.10 -9.11
C VAL A 402 -1.51 -22.77 -10.17
N SER A 403 -2.74 -22.42 -9.74
CA SER A 403 -3.85 -22.11 -10.64
C SER A 403 -3.78 -20.69 -11.20
N GLN A 404 -3.12 -19.78 -10.49
CA GLN A 404 -2.98 -18.37 -10.85
C GLN A 404 -1.59 -17.88 -10.42
N PRO A 405 -0.55 -18.08 -11.25
CA PRO A 405 0.76 -17.47 -10.99
C PRO A 405 0.65 -15.94 -11.05
N LEU A 406 1.60 -15.25 -10.44
CA LEU A 406 1.74 -13.81 -10.59
C LEU A 406 2.26 -13.50 -12.00
N GLU A 407 1.42 -12.91 -12.86
CA GLU A 407 1.71 -12.49 -14.22
C GLU A 407 2.12 -11.01 -14.29
N PHE A 408 3.37 -10.73 -14.66
CA PHE A 408 3.89 -9.37 -14.65
C PHE A 408 4.70 -9.00 -15.90
N ILE A 409 4.85 -7.69 -16.11
CA ILE A 409 5.70 -7.07 -17.13
C ILE A 409 6.62 -6.08 -16.39
N ALA A 410 7.80 -6.55 -16.03
CA ALA A 410 8.85 -5.74 -15.42
C ALA A 410 10.23 -6.27 -15.82
N PRO A 411 11.16 -5.41 -16.27
CA PRO A 411 12.49 -5.83 -16.69
C PRO A 411 13.40 -6.21 -15.50
N VAL A 412 13.11 -5.73 -14.30
CA VAL A 412 13.87 -6.02 -13.07
C VAL A 412 12.90 -6.44 -11.96
N VAL A 413 13.18 -7.60 -11.34
CA VAL A 413 12.26 -8.26 -10.42
C VAL A 413 12.99 -8.75 -9.17
N GLN A 414 12.43 -8.44 -8.01
CA GLN A 414 12.84 -8.97 -6.70
C GLN A 414 11.62 -9.60 -6.02
N LEU A 415 11.74 -10.87 -5.61
CA LEU A 415 10.70 -11.63 -4.93
C LEU A 415 11.25 -12.17 -3.59
N ALA A 416 11.36 -11.29 -2.60
CA ALA A 416 12.09 -11.58 -1.37
C ALA A 416 11.18 -11.99 -0.21
N SER A 417 11.71 -12.81 0.70
CA SER A 417 11.17 -13.02 2.05
C SER A 417 9.76 -13.63 2.12
N ALA A 418 9.42 -14.54 1.19
CA ALA A 418 8.19 -15.31 1.27
C ALA A 418 8.32 -16.48 2.26
N VAL A 419 7.43 -16.56 3.26
CA VAL A 419 7.39 -17.69 4.21
C VAL A 419 6.68 -18.91 3.58
N GLY A 420 5.99 -18.74 2.46
CA GLY A 420 5.31 -19.76 1.69
C GLY A 420 5.89 -19.94 0.29
N ASP A 421 5.04 -20.37 -0.63
CA ASP A 421 5.42 -20.61 -2.03
C ASP A 421 5.50 -19.30 -2.85
N ILE A 422 6.35 -19.31 -3.88
CA ILE A 422 6.42 -18.28 -4.92
C ILE A 422 6.10 -18.92 -6.28
N ARG A 423 5.15 -18.35 -7.02
CA ARG A 423 4.83 -18.72 -8.40
C ARG A 423 4.65 -17.48 -9.26
N ALA A 424 5.55 -17.26 -10.20
CA ALA A 424 5.60 -16.06 -11.02
C ALA A 424 5.85 -16.39 -12.49
N HIS A 425 5.23 -15.62 -13.38
CA HIS A 425 5.34 -15.74 -14.82
C HIS A 425 5.50 -14.35 -15.46
N SER A 426 6.35 -14.27 -16.48
CA SER A 426 6.39 -13.11 -17.37
C SER A 426 6.45 -13.53 -18.82
N ALA A 427 5.63 -12.91 -19.65
CA ALA A 427 5.69 -13.07 -21.10
C ALA A 427 6.92 -12.36 -21.73
N GLN A 428 7.70 -11.61 -20.95
CA GLN A 428 8.84 -10.82 -21.42
C GLN A 428 10.14 -11.26 -20.75
N PRO A 429 11.30 -10.93 -21.34
CA PRO A 429 12.59 -11.11 -20.67
C PRO A 429 12.69 -10.26 -19.40
N PHE A 430 13.32 -10.80 -18.35
CA PHE A 430 13.60 -10.03 -17.14
C PHE A 430 14.84 -10.51 -16.38
N ASN A 431 15.34 -9.62 -15.53
CA ASN A 431 16.43 -9.86 -14.59
C ASN A 431 15.89 -10.08 -13.18
N LEU A 432 16.13 -11.27 -12.62
CA LEU A 432 15.84 -11.63 -11.24
C LEU A 432 17.01 -11.18 -10.35
N VAL A 433 16.76 -10.19 -9.50
CA VAL A 433 17.74 -9.58 -8.59
C VAL A 433 17.53 -9.96 -7.13
N GLY A 434 16.80 -11.06 -6.90
CA GLY A 434 16.63 -11.67 -5.59
C GLY A 434 15.41 -12.56 -5.54
N LEU A 435 15.55 -13.74 -4.97
CA LEU A 435 14.43 -14.63 -4.67
C LEU A 435 14.67 -15.33 -3.33
N GLY A 436 13.67 -15.30 -2.44
CA GLY A 436 13.74 -15.99 -1.16
C GLY A 436 12.39 -16.59 -0.77
N ALA A 437 12.27 -17.91 -0.84
CA ALA A 437 11.07 -18.66 -0.48
C ALA A 437 11.37 -19.69 0.62
N ALA A 438 10.54 -19.75 1.67
CA ALA A 438 10.57 -20.88 2.61
C ALA A 438 9.77 -22.10 2.10
N GLY A 439 8.91 -21.91 1.10
CA GLY A 439 8.23 -22.99 0.37
C GLY A 439 8.93 -23.34 -0.96
N ASN A 440 8.13 -23.77 -1.94
CA ASN A 440 8.57 -23.97 -3.31
C ASN A 440 8.58 -22.65 -4.08
N ALA A 441 9.54 -22.48 -4.98
CA ALA A 441 9.59 -21.35 -5.89
C ALA A 441 9.59 -21.82 -7.35
N SER A 442 8.71 -21.24 -8.16
CA SER A 442 8.65 -21.44 -9.61
C SER A 442 8.57 -20.10 -10.31
N VAL A 443 9.58 -19.79 -11.13
CA VAL A 443 9.66 -18.55 -11.91
C VAL A 443 9.83 -18.91 -13.38
N VAL A 444 8.93 -18.40 -14.21
CA VAL A 444 8.91 -18.68 -15.65
C VAL A 444 8.97 -17.38 -16.44
N SER A 445 9.84 -17.33 -17.43
CA SER A 445 9.86 -16.31 -18.47
C SER A 445 9.59 -16.96 -19.83
N ASP A 446 8.68 -16.40 -20.63
CA ASP A 446 8.57 -16.74 -22.05
C ASP A 446 9.69 -16.09 -22.88
N GLY A 447 10.45 -15.15 -22.27
CA GLY A 447 11.65 -14.53 -22.79
C GLY A 447 12.92 -15.06 -22.11
N ALA A 448 14.01 -14.28 -22.18
CA ALA A 448 15.25 -14.62 -21.49
C ALA A 448 15.14 -14.29 -19.99
N LEU A 449 15.63 -15.18 -19.14
CA LEU A 449 15.72 -15.01 -17.69
C LEU A 449 17.19 -14.87 -17.28
N THR A 450 17.55 -13.77 -16.61
CA THR A 450 18.87 -13.60 -15.99
C THR A 450 18.73 -13.61 -14.47
N VAL A 451 19.61 -14.32 -13.77
CA VAL A 451 19.70 -14.33 -12.30
C VAL A 451 20.97 -13.58 -11.91
N SER A 452 20.81 -12.37 -11.36
CA SER A 452 21.93 -11.48 -11.01
C SER A 452 22.19 -11.36 -9.51
N ALA A 453 21.31 -11.92 -8.67
CA ALA A 453 21.50 -12.04 -7.23
C ALA A 453 20.95 -13.38 -6.72
N ALA A 454 21.18 -13.68 -5.46
CA ALA A 454 20.83 -14.97 -4.87
C ALA A 454 19.35 -15.35 -5.07
N ALA A 455 19.11 -16.60 -5.47
CA ALA A 455 17.78 -17.17 -5.62
C ALA A 455 17.66 -18.47 -4.81
N GLU A 456 16.90 -18.42 -3.72
CA GLU A 456 16.87 -19.49 -2.72
C GLU A 456 15.44 -19.95 -2.42
N ALA A 457 15.23 -21.26 -2.39
CA ALA A 457 14.01 -21.87 -1.89
C ALA A 457 14.33 -22.97 -0.87
N LEU A 458 13.72 -22.97 0.31
CA LEU A 458 13.92 -24.04 1.29
C LEU A 458 13.29 -25.38 0.85
N ALA A 459 12.43 -25.38 -0.17
CA ALA A 459 11.92 -26.57 -0.84
C ALA A 459 12.42 -26.64 -2.29
N ASN A 460 11.56 -26.92 -3.27
CA ASN A 460 11.99 -27.00 -4.67
C ASN A 460 12.04 -25.62 -5.33
N LEU A 461 13.11 -25.36 -6.09
CA LEU A 461 13.30 -24.17 -6.92
C LEU A 461 13.28 -24.56 -8.40
N SER A 462 12.42 -23.92 -9.19
CA SER A 462 12.34 -24.08 -10.63
C SER A 462 12.45 -22.73 -11.32
N LEU A 463 13.45 -22.54 -12.16
CA LEU A 463 13.65 -21.34 -12.96
C LEU A 463 13.60 -21.71 -14.44
N LYS A 464 12.75 -21.03 -15.21
CA LYS A 464 12.55 -21.31 -16.64
C LYS A 464 12.62 -20.05 -17.50
N GLY A 465 13.30 -20.12 -18.63
CA GLY A 465 13.39 -19.07 -19.65
C GLY A 465 13.60 -19.66 -21.05
N THR A 466 13.49 -18.86 -22.11
CA THR A 466 13.95 -19.26 -23.47
C THR A 466 15.47 -19.17 -23.62
N ASN A 467 16.11 -18.40 -22.75
CA ASN A 467 17.53 -18.49 -22.40
C ASN A 467 17.59 -18.25 -20.89
N LEU A 468 18.51 -18.92 -20.20
CA LEU A 468 18.66 -18.78 -18.77
C LEU A 468 20.13 -18.51 -18.45
N VAL A 469 20.41 -17.37 -17.85
CA VAL A 469 21.77 -16.99 -17.43
C VAL A 469 21.82 -16.85 -15.93
N VAL A 470 22.75 -17.54 -15.28
CA VAL A 470 22.92 -17.56 -13.82
C VAL A 470 24.28 -16.99 -13.46
N HIS A 471 24.29 -15.79 -12.86
CA HIS A 471 25.49 -15.08 -12.43
C HIS A 471 25.63 -14.98 -10.90
N ALA A 472 24.71 -15.61 -10.16
CA ALA A 472 24.67 -15.60 -8.70
C ALA A 472 24.26 -16.97 -8.15
N ASP A 473 24.33 -17.12 -6.83
CA ASP A 473 24.04 -18.38 -6.17
C ASP A 473 22.54 -18.73 -6.24
N VAL A 474 22.26 -20.00 -6.52
CA VAL A 474 20.93 -20.60 -6.64
C VAL A 474 20.88 -21.81 -5.73
N SER A 475 19.88 -21.90 -4.85
CA SER A 475 19.79 -23.05 -3.92
C SER A 475 18.38 -23.54 -3.64
N GLY A 476 18.27 -24.83 -3.37
CA GLY A 476 17.09 -25.44 -2.77
C GLY A 476 17.22 -26.94 -2.54
N VAL A 477 16.13 -27.60 -2.16
CA VAL A 477 16.07 -29.07 -1.97
C VAL A 477 16.17 -29.76 -3.33
N GLY A 478 15.27 -29.41 -4.25
CA GLY A 478 15.36 -29.78 -5.67
C GLY A 478 15.51 -28.52 -6.50
N VAL A 479 16.52 -28.44 -7.35
CA VAL A 479 16.72 -27.29 -8.24
C VAL A 479 16.53 -27.73 -9.69
N THR A 480 15.69 -27.01 -10.44
CA THR A 480 15.52 -27.19 -11.88
C THR A 480 15.80 -25.87 -12.59
N LEU A 481 16.77 -25.87 -13.49
CA LEU A 481 17.10 -24.76 -14.38
C LEU A 481 16.76 -25.18 -15.81
N ASP A 482 15.77 -24.53 -16.41
CA ASP A 482 15.23 -24.90 -17.73
C ASP A 482 15.32 -23.71 -18.69
N ALA A 483 16.30 -23.72 -19.59
CA ALA A 483 16.42 -22.75 -20.68
C ALA A 483 15.54 -23.07 -21.89
N GLY A 484 14.64 -24.05 -21.80
CA GLY A 484 13.73 -24.42 -22.86
C GLY A 484 14.47 -24.78 -24.15
N SER A 485 14.20 -24.01 -25.21
CA SER A 485 14.83 -24.20 -26.52
C SER A 485 16.12 -23.40 -26.74
N GLY A 486 16.59 -22.62 -25.77
CA GLY A 486 17.83 -21.85 -25.91
C GLY A 486 18.90 -22.26 -24.92
N THR A 487 19.80 -21.34 -24.59
CA THR A 487 21.02 -21.63 -23.85
C THR A 487 20.84 -21.45 -22.34
N LEU A 488 21.29 -22.43 -21.55
CA LEU A 488 21.52 -22.31 -20.12
C LEU A 488 23.00 -22.00 -19.87
N ALA A 489 23.31 -20.80 -19.38
CA ALA A 489 24.66 -20.39 -19.03
C ALA A 489 24.80 -20.17 -17.52
N ILE A 490 25.80 -20.79 -16.90
CA ILE A 490 26.12 -20.64 -15.48
C ILE A 490 27.54 -20.08 -15.37
N GLY A 491 27.68 -18.94 -14.71
CA GLY A 491 28.96 -18.23 -14.54
C GLY A 491 29.38 -17.40 -15.76
N GLY A 492 30.68 -17.34 -16.05
CA GLY A 492 31.22 -16.67 -17.25
C GLY A 492 31.69 -15.21 -17.07
N GLY A 493 31.71 -14.67 -15.85
CA GLY A 493 32.16 -13.30 -15.54
C GLY A 493 33.29 -13.24 -14.49
N ALA A 494 33.44 -12.08 -13.83
CA ALA A 494 34.31 -11.94 -12.65
C ALA A 494 33.67 -12.51 -11.36
N LEU A 495 32.38 -12.90 -11.45
CA LEU A 495 31.54 -13.32 -10.33
C LEU A 495 31.47 -14.84 -10.25
N ALA A 496 31.14 -15.32 -9.06
CA ALA A 496 30.87 -16.71 -8.77
C ALA A 496 29.37 -17.02 -8.89
N ALA A 497 29.03 -18.15 -9.48
CA ALA A 497 27.68 -18.72 -9.50
C ALA A 497 27.72 -20.17 -9.04
N SER A 498 27.02 -20.49 -7.95
CA SER A 498 26.81 -21.86 -7.47
C SER A 498 25.35 -22.26 -7.62
N VAL A 499 25.08 -23.48 -8.09
CA VAL A 499 23.75 -24.09 -8.13
C VAL A 499 23.74 -25.29 -7.20
N THR A 500 23.04 -25.18 -6.07
CA THR A 500 23.11 -26.16 -4.98
C THR A 500 21.75 -26.82 -4.72
N GLY A 501 21.69 -28.14 -4.85
CA GLY A 501 20.48 -28.94 -4.61
C GLY A 501 20.63 -29.95 -3.46
N GLY A 502 19.82 -29.86 -2.41
CA GLY A 502 19.87 -30.80 -1.28
C GLY A 502 19.43 -32.24 -1.59
N HIS A 503 18.80 -32.51 -2.74
CA HIS A 503 18.40 -33.85 -3.18
C HIS A 503 18.60 -34.05 -4.68
N SER A 504 18.40 -32.99 -5.46
CA SER A 504 18.65 -33.07 -6.90
C SER A 504 18.92 -31.70 -7.53
N VAL A 505 19.70 -31.71 -8.60
CA VAL A 505 19.78 -30.60 -9.56
C VAL A 505 19.50 -31.12 -10.97
N ALA A 506 18.62 -30.43 -11.69
CA ALA A 506 18.32 -30.69 -13.09
C ALA A 506 18.65 -29.47 -13.95
N LEU A 507 19.51 -29.65 -14.95
CA LEU A 507 19.87 -28.64 -15.94
C LEU A 507 19.27 -29.05 -17.28
N ILE A 508 18.46 -28.19 -17.88
CA ILE A 508 17.72 -28.45 -19.11
C ILE A 508 17.92 -27.26 -20.07
N GLY A 509 18.17 -27.54 -21.35
CA GLY A 509 18.29 -26.51 -22.38
C GLY A 509 18.59 -27.08 -23.76
N HIS A 510 18.73 -26.21 -24.75
CA HIS A 510 19.34 -26.60 -26.02
C HIS A 510 20.85 -26.74 -25.82
N ASP A 511 21.55 -25.64 -25.58
CA ASP A 511 22.95 -25.68 -25.17
C ASP A 511 23.07 -25.39 -23.68
N ILE A 512 23.97 -26.07 -22.99
CA ILE A 512 24.24 -25.84 -21.57
C ILE A 512 25.74 -25.53 -21.42
N THR A 513 26.07 -24.42 -20.76
CA THR A 513 27.47 -23.98 -20.60
C THR A 513 27.76 -23.60 -19.14
N LEU A 514 28.80 -24.20 -18.56
CA LEU A 514 29.37 -23.80 -17.26
C LEU A 514 30.74 -23.17 -17.52
N LEU A 515 30.92 -21.93 -17.09
CA LEU A 515 32.13 -21.15 -17.40
C LEU A 515 32.76 -20.62 -16.12
N GLY A 516 33.97 -21.08 -15.79
CA GLY A 516 34.71 -20.70 -14.58
C GLY A 516 35.10 -19.23 -14.49
N GLY A 517 34.79 -18.42 -15.50
CA GLY A 517 34.91 -16.97 -15.44
C GLY A 517 36.34 -16.46 -15.61
N THR A 518 36.51 -15.14 -15.46
CA THR A 518 37.77 -14.43 -15.71
C THR A 518 38.43 -13.90 -14.43
N GLY A 519 37.70 -13.86 -13.31
CA GLY A 519 38.20 -13.40 -12.01
C GLY A 519 39.03 -14.46 -11.30
N GLN A 520 39.94 -14.06 -10.40
CA GLN A 520 40.65 -15.03 -9.56
C GLN A 520 39.67 -15.79 -8.66
N GLY A 521 39.73 -17.12 -8.67
CA GLY A 521 38.82 -17.98 -7.91
C GLY A 521 37.35 -17.89 -8.36
N ALA A 522 37.07 -17.37 -9.55
CA ALA A 522 35.72 -17.37 -10.10
C ALA A 522 35.23 -18.82 -10.28
N ARG A 523 33.96 -19.07 -9.96
CA ARG A 523 33.39 -20.43 -9.98
C ARG A 523 32.08 -20.47 -10.75
N ALA A 524 31.91 -21.51 -11.56
CA ALA A 524 30.64 -21.97 -12.08
C ALA A 524 30.43 -23.39 -11.58
N GLU A 525 29.70 -23.50 -10.48
CA GLU A 525 29.61 -24.76 -9.74
C GLU A 525 28.16 -25.25 -9.69
N VAL A 526 27.99 -26.56 -9.87
CA VAL A 526 26.73 -27.25 -9.66
C VAL A 526 26.96 -28.36 -8.67
N VAL A 527 26.31 -28.30 -7.51
CA VAL A 527 26.45 -29.29 -6.42
C VAL A 527 25.10 -29.89 -6.09
N SER A 528 25.03 -31.21 -5.93
CA SER A 528 23.87 -31.83 -5.27
C SER A 528 24.24 -32.89 -4.26
N GLU A 529 23.61 -32.87 -3.09
CA GLU A 529 23.67 -33.97 -2.09
C GLU A 529 23.00 -35.27 -2.60
N GLY A 530 22.27 -35.21 -3.72
CA GLY A 530 21.74 -36.37 -4.41
C GLY A 530 22.12 -36.36 -5.89
N ARG A 531 21.14 -36.58 -6.76
CA ARG A 531 21.42 -36.76 -8.20
C ARG A 531 21.59 -35.43 -8.93
N VAL A 532 22.45 -35.42 -9.94
CA VAL A 532 22.49 -34.34 -10.93
C VAL A 532 22.12 -34.89 -12.30
N THR A 533 21.20 -34.21 -12.99
CA THR A 533 20.83 -34.54 -14.37
C THR A 533 21.08 -33.37 -15.29
N VAL A 534 21.80 -33.60 -16.37
CA VAL A 534 22.01 -32.65 -17.45
C VAL A 534 21.33 -33.17 -18.70
N ASN A 535 20.40 -32.39 -19.26
CA ASN A 535 19.66 -32.72 -20.48
C ASN A 535 19.77 -31.58 -21.48
N ALA A 536 20.67 -31.72 -22.46
CA ALA A 536 20.90 -30.73 -23.50
C ALA A 536 20.49 -31.28 -24.87
N ALA A 537 19.66 -30.56 -25.63
CA ALA A 537 19.31 -30.98 -27.00
C ALA A 537 20.48 -30.77 -28.00
N GLY A 538 21.27 -29.72 -27.77
CA GLY A 538 22.51 -29.35 -28.45
C GLY A 538 23.72 -29.81 -27.65
N ASN A 539 24.59 -28.89 -27.25
CA ASN A 539 25.88 -29.21 -26.63
C ASN A 539 25.88 -28.95 -25.12
N PHE A 540 26.80 -29.63 -24.42
CA PHE A 540 27.11 -29.36 -23.03
C PHE A 540 28.61 -29.03 -22.87
N VAL A 541 28.93 -27.79 -22.48
CA VAL A 541 30.30 -27.31 -22.37
C VAL A 541 30.62 -26.93 -20.93
N ILE A 542 31.75 -27.41 -20.43
CA ILE A 542 32.33 -27.02 -19.14
C ILE A 542 33.72 -26.47 -19.42
N HIS A 543 33.95 -25.21 -19.07
CA HIS A 543 35.23 -24.54 -19.33
C HIS A 543 35.78 -23.91 -18.06
N GLY A 544 37.00 -24.28 -17.66
CA GLY A 544 37.62 -23.84 -16.40
C GLY A 544 37.86 -22.33 -16.28
N GLY A 545 37.74 -21.60 -17.39
CA GLY A 545 37.79 -20.13 -17.41
C GLY A 545 39.21 -19.60 -17.61
N SER A 546 39.41 -18.30 -17.42
CA SER A 546 40.71 -17.63 -17.61
C SER A 546 41.27 -17.00 -16.33
N GLY A 547 40.49 -16.97 -15.25
CA GLY A 547 40.98 -16.51 -13.95
C GLY A 547 41.93 -17.53 -13.30
N ASN A 548 42.90 -17.08 -12.51
CA ASN A 548 43.72 -18.00 -11.72
C ASN A 548 42.84 -18.68 -10.65
N GLY A 549 42.92 -20.00 -10.55
CA GLY A 549 42.07 -20.82 -9.69
C GLY A 549 40.59 -20.78 -10.08
N ALA A 550 40.26 -20.33 -11.29
CA ALA A 550 38.89 -20.36 -11.80
C ALA A 550 38.43 -21.80 -12.01
N LEU A 551 37.15 -22.10 -11.74
CA LEU A 551 36.65 -23.46 -11.85
C LEU A 551 35.28 -23.54 -12.49
N ALA A 552 35.07 -24.60 -13.27
CA ALA A 552 33.75 -25.01 -13.71
C ALA A 552 33.55 -26.48 -13.33
N GLN A 553 32.57 -26.77 -12.47
CA GLN A 553 32.40 -28.14 -11.99
C GLN A 553 30.95 -28.55 -11.79
N VAL A 554 30.71 -29.85 -11.99
CA VAL A 554 29.46 -30.52 -11.61
C VAL A 554 29.79 -31.63 -10.62
N SER A 555 29.33 -31.47 -9.38
CA SER A 555 29.49 -32.41 -8.29
C SER A 555 28.14 -33.01 -7.86
N ALA A 556 28.10 -34.33 -7.68
CA ALA A 556 26.89 -35.04 -7.27
C ALA A 556 27.22 -36.13 -6.25
N PHE A 557 26.60 -36.10 -5.07
CA PHE A 557 26.72 -37.18 -4.09
C PHE A 557 25.81 -38.39 -4.40
N GLY A 558 24.98 -38.26 -5.44
CA GLY A 558 24.23 -39.34 -6.09
C GLY A 558 24.63 -39.50 -7.57
N PRO A 559 23.84 -40.23 -8.38
CA PRO A 559 24.15 -40.44 -9.79
C PRO A 559 24.24 -39.12 -10.57
N LEU A 560 25.30 -39.00 -11.36
CA LEU A 560 25.45 -37.93 -12.36
C LEU A 560 25.06 -38.50 -13.74
N SER A 561 23.96 -38.01 -14.30
CA SER A 561 23.45 -38.44 -15.61
C SER A 561 23.47 -37.28 -16.59
N ILE A 562 24.27 -37.40 -17.65
CA ILE A 562 24.43 -36.42 -18.71
C ILE A 562 23.85 -37.03 -20.00
N THR A 563 22.83 -36.39 -20.57
CA THR A 563 22.21 -36.79 -21.84
C THR A 563 22.19 -35.59 -22.76
N VAL A 564 22.86 -35.71 -23.90
CA VAL A 564 23.20 -34.59 -24.78
C VAL A 564 22.98 -35.01 -26.22
N GLY A 565 22.28 -34.19 -27.01
CA GLY A 565 22.01 -34.48 -28.42
C GLY A 565 23.17 -34.16 -29.36
N GLY A 566 24.10 -33.30 -28.93
CA GLY A 566 25.34 -32.90 -29.60
C GLY A 566 26.59 -33.35 -28.82
N ALA A 567 27.56 -32.45 -28.64
CA ALA A 567 28.84 -32.75 -28.00
C ALA A 567 28.84 -32.45 -26.49
N VAL A 568 29.64 -33.21 -25.73
CA VAL A 568 30.06 -32.85 -24.37
C VAL A 568 31.53 -32.45 -24.41
N ASP A 569 31.83 -31.20 -24.09
CA ASP A 569 33.19 -30.67 -24.07
C ASP A 569 33.59 -30.27 -22.63
N VAL A 570 34.64 -30.90 -22.11
CA VAL A 570 35.24 -30.57 -20.80
C VAL A 570 36.62 -29.99 -21.06
N ILE A 571 36.77 -28.69 -20.81
CA ILE A 571 37.92 -27.91 -21.24
C ILE A 571 38.57 -27.24 -20.03
N GLY A 572 39.84 -27.54 -19.78
CA GLY A 572 40.65 -26.89 -18.76
C GLY A 572 40.77 -25.39 -19.01
N GLY A 573 41.13 -24.63 -17.97
CA GLY A 573 41.21 -23.18 -18.09
C GLY A 573 42.48 -22.66 -18.77
N THR A 574 42.52 -21.36 -18.97
CA THR A 574 43.73 -20.63 -19.39
C THR A 574 44.45 -19.97 -18.20
N GLY A 575 43.77 -19.83 -17.06
CA GLY A 575 44.37 -19.36 -15.80
C GLY A 575 45.16 -20.46 -15.08
N ASN A 576 46.09 -20.08 -14.22
CA ASN A 576 46.85 -21.03 -13.40
C ASN A 576 45.92 -21.74 -12.39
N GLY A 577 45.93 -23.06 -12.36
CA GLY A 577 45.08 -23.90 -11.51
C GLY A 577 43.61 -23.89 -11.93
N ALA A 578 43.30 -23.40 -13.14
CA ALA A 578 41.92 -23.25 -13.59
C ALA A 578 41.38 -24.54 -14.22
N TYR A 579 40.31 -25.11 -13.70
CA TYR A 579 39.92 -26.48 -14.07
C TYR A 579 38.47 -26.66 -14.45
N ALA A 580 38.20 -27.68 -15.27
CA ALA A 580 36.87 -28.18 -15.56
C ALA A 580 36.72 -29.62 -15.04
N LYS A 581 35.69 -29.87 -14.22
CA LYS A 581 35.54 -31.16 -13.53
C LYS A 581 34.11 -31.70 -13.55
N LEU A 582 33.96 -32.99 -13.86
CA LEU A 582 32.76 -33.78 -13.57
C LEU A 582 33.07 -34.74 -12.43
N ASP A 583 32.32 -34.67 -11.33
CA ASP A 583 32.65 -35.33 -10.06
C ASP A 583 31.44 -35.93 -9.33
N PRO A 584 30.92 -37.10 -9.73
CA PRO A 584 30.09 -37.90 -8.84
C PRO A 584 30.89 -38.43 -7.62
N SER A 585 30.52 -38.00 -6.42
CA SER A 585 31.08 -38.48 -5.17
C SER A 585 30.62 -39.93 -4.84
N VAL A 586 31.28 -40.51 -3.82
CA VAL A 586 31.15 -41.87 -3.26
C VAL A 586 30.16 -42.84 -3.94
N ARG A 587 30.74 -43.79 -4.70
CA ARG A 587 30.10 -44.98 -5.32
C ARG A 587 28.88 -44.72 -6.24
N SER A 588 28.68 -43.48 -6.67
CA SER A 588 27.64 -43.14 -7.65
C SER A 588 28.17 -43.28 -9.07
N ALA A 589 27.36 -43.85 -9.95
CA ALA A 589 27.73 -43.99 -11.36
C ALA A 589 27.62 -42.64 -12.10
N LEU A 590 28.59 -42.38 -12.98
CA LEU A 590 28.50 -41.37 -14.03
C LEU A 590 28.08 -42.03 -15.33
N THR A 591 27.01 -41.52 -15.93
CA THR A 591 26.61 -41.89 -17.29
C THR A 591 26.60 -40.65 -18.18
N VAL A 592 27.32 -40.71 -19.29
CA VAL A 592 27.31 -39.68 -20.35
C VAL A 592 26.80 -40.31 -21.64
N ASN A 593 25.70 -39.79 -22.18
CA ASN A 593 25.18 -40.14 -23.49
C ASN A 593 25.25 -38.88 -24.36
N ALA A 594 26.12 -38.87 -25.36
CA ALA A 594 26.35 -37.73 -26.25
C ALA A 594 26.64 -38.22 -27.68
N GLN A 595 26.69 -37.34 -28.68
CA GLN A 595 27.22 -37.70 -30.01
C GLN A 595 28.74 -37.86 -29.96
N SER A 596 29.43 -36.92 -29.34
CA SER A 596 30.88 -36.94 -29.14
C SER A 596 31.21 -36.40 -27.75
N VAL A 597 32.34 -36.85 -27.20
CA VAL A 597 32.87 -36.34 -25.93
C VAL A 597 34.32 -35.92 -26.10
N SER A 598 34.66 -34.71 -25.68
CA SER A 598 36.02 -34.18 -25.73
C SER A 598 36.50 -33.76 -24.33
N LEU A 599 37.68 -34.21 -23.93
CA LEU A 599 38.39 -33.69 -22.77
C LEU A 599 39.68 -33.02 -23.26
N GLN A 600 39.82 -31.74 -22.95
CA GLN A 600 40.98 -30.96 -23.34
C GLN A 600 41.58 -30.28 -22.11
N GLY A 601 42.85 -30.58 -21.81
CA GLY A 601 43.61 -29.85 -20.81
C GLY A 601 43.79 -28.38 -21.19
N GLY A 602 44.03 -27.54 -20.19
CA GLY A 602 44.11 -26.10 -20.33
C GLY A 602 45.45 -25.56 -20.83
N SER A 603 45.57 -24.24 -20.89
CA SER A 603 46.86 -23.59 -21.22
C SER A 603 47.59 -23.01 -20.00
N GLY A 604 46.89 -22.85 -18.87
CA GLY A 604 47.50 -22.49 -17.61
C GLY A 604 48.25 -23.66 -16.95
N ALA A 605 49.24 -23.37 -16.11
CA ALA A 605 49.84 -24.41 -15.27
C ALA A 605 48.78 -24.96 -14.29
N GLY A 606 48.69 -26.28 -14.12
CA GLY A 606 47.67 -26.97 -13.33
C GLY A 606 46.24 -26.82 -13.85
N ALA A 607 46.06 -26.36 -15.09
CA ALA A 607 44.73 -26.15 -15.66
C ALA A 607 44.22 -27.43 -16.31
N TYR A 608 43.53 -28.28 -15.57
CA TYR A 608 43.14 -29.61 -16.01
C TYR A 608 41.66 -29.71 -16.43
N ALA A 609 41.36 -30.71 -17.25
CA ALA A 609 40.03 -31.22 -17.51
C ALA A 609 39.92 -32.65 -16.96
N ALA A 610 38.97 -32.90 -16.07
CA ALA A 610 38.84 -34.21 -15.45
C ALA A 610 37.40 -34.71 -15.36
N ILE A 611 37.27 -36.02 -15.55
CA ILE A 611 36.12 -36.79 -15.08
C ILE A 611 36.61 -37.66 -13.94
N VAL A 612 36.05 -37.49 -12.75
CA VAL A 612 36.46 -38.19 -11.53
C VAL A 612 35.25 -38.86 -10.92
N SER A 613 35.30 -40.15 -10.65
CA SER A 613 34.19 -40.87 -10.01
C SER A 613 34.70 -41.92 -9.04
N GLU A 614 33.98 -42.12 -7.93
CA GLU A 614 34.20 -43.30 -7.11
C GLU A 614 33.44 -44.55 -7.61
N GLY A 615 32.43 -44.37 -8.48
CA GLY A 615 31.63 -45.44 -9.07
C GLY A 615 31.98 -45.70 -10.54
N ASP A 616 31.10 -46.41 -11.24
CA ASP A 616 31.30 -46.72 -12.66
C ASP A 616 31.20 -45.44 -13.53
N VAL A 617 32.12 -45.28 -14.47
CA VAL A 617 32.10 -44.24 -15.50
C VAL A 617 31.74 -44.88 -16.84
N THR A 618 30.58 -44.55 -17.38
CA THR A 618 30.11 -45.03 -18.68
C THR A 618 29.88 -43.87 -19.62
N VAL A 619 30.60 -43.84 -20.75
CA VAL A 619 30.41 -42.86 -21.81
C VAL A 619 29.95 -43.56 -23.09
N ALA A 620 28.80 -43.18 -23.60
CA ALA A 620 28.29 -43.59 -24.89
C ALA A 620 28.37 -42.41 -25.87
N ALA A 621 29.30 -42.49 -26.82
CA ALA A 621 29.58 -41.45 -27.81
C ALA A 621 29.86 -42.08 -29.19
N PRO A 622 28.84 -42.27 -30.04
CA PRO A 622 29.00 -42.95 -31.32
C PRO A 622 29.88 -42.17 -32.33
N GLY A 623 29.95 -40.85 -32.20
CA GLY A 623 30.84 -39.96 -32.95
C GLY A 623 32.29 -39.95 -32.45
N GLY A 624 32.58 -40.65 -31.34
CA GLY A 624 33.91 -40.82 -30.79
C GLY A 624 34.16 -40.03 -29.51
N ILE A 625 35.21 -40.45 -28.80
CA ILE A 625 35.72 -39.79 -27.59
C ILE A 625 37.14 -39.31 -27.91
N SER A 626 37.46 -38.05 -27.62
CA SER A 626 38.81 -37.48 -27.81
C SER A 626 39.36 -36.93 -26.51
N MET A 627 40.64 -37.20 -26.24
CA MET A 627 41.35 -36.63 -25.11
C MET A 627 42.66 -35.99 -25.58
N ALA A 628 42.93 -34.76 -25.14
CA ALA A 628 44.14 -34.04 -25.48
C ALA A 628 44.69 -33.28 -24.27
N ALA A 629 45.98 -33.41 -24.02
CA ALA A 629 46.67 -32.62 -23.01
C ALA A 629 46.63 -31.15 -23.40
N GLY A 630 46.67 -30.31 -22.36
CA GLY A 630 46.84 -28.90 -22.50
C GLY A 630 48.28 -28.49 -22.81
N THR A 631 48.50 -27.19 -22.97
CA THR A 631 49.83 -26.62 -23.22
C THR A 631 50.53 -26.16 -21.93
N GLY A 632 49.84 -26.13 -20.80
CA GLY A 632 50.40 -25.81 -19.49
C GLY A 632 51.05 -27.01 -18.80
N LEU A 633 51.92 -26.77 -17.81
CA LEU A 633 52.43 -27.81 -16.91
C LEU A 633 51.25 -28.43 -16.15
N ASP A 634 51.17 -29.76 -15.98
CA ASP A 634 50.04 -30.45 -15.32
C ASP A 634 48.66 -30.07 -15.89
N ALA A 635 48.60 -29.69 -17.18
CA ALA A 635 47.35 -29.36 -17.85
C ALA A 635 46.69 -30.64 -18.38
N ASP A 636 46.23 -31.46 -17.45
CA ASP A 636 45.83 -32.83 -17.74
C ASP A 636 44.47 -32.92 -18.42
N ALA A 637 44.28 -34.01 -19.17
CA ALA A 637 42.97 -34.48 -19.62
C ALA A 637 42.78 -35.93 -19.16
N VAL A 638 42.04 -36.14 -18.07
CA VAL A 638 42.01 -37.44 -17.39
C VAL A 638 40.59 -37.94 -17.07
N VAL A 639 40.43 -39.26 -17.11
CA VAL A 639 39.25 -39.96 -16.59
C VAL A 639 39.68 -40.90 -15.49
N ILE A 640 39.21 -40.68 -14.27
CA ILE A 640 39.60 -41.42 -13.07
C ILE A 640 38.36 -42.07 -12.46
N SER A 641 38.44 -43.37 -12.21
CA SER A 641 37.49 -44.13 -11.41
C SER A 641 38.19 -44.85 -10.27
N TYR A 642 37.90 -44.45 -9.01
CA TYR A 642 38.58 -45.01 -7.84
C TYR A 642 38.24 -46.49 -7.59
N PHE A 643 36.95 -46.84 -7.67
CA PHE A 643 36.48 -48.20 -7.35
C PHE A 643 35.60 -48.82 -8.46
N GLY A 644 35.12 -48.03 -9.41
CA GLY A 644 34.29 -48.51 -10.51
C GLY A 644 35.06 -48.81 -11.79
N LYS A 645 34.35 -49.35 -12.78
CA LYS A 645 34.86 -49.58 -14.13
C LYS A 645 34.74 -48.32 -14.98
N VAL A 646 35.71 -48.13 -15.87
CA VAL A 646 35.66 -47.08 -16.90
C VAL A 646 35.37 -47.72 -18.25
N SER A 647 34.30 -47.27 -18.90
CA SER A 647 33.87 -47.72 -20.23
C SER A 647 33.82 -46.55 -21.21
N LEU A 648 34.84 -46.48 -22.09
CA LEU A 648 35.04 -45.44 -23.10
C LEU A 648 35.25 -46.09 -24.49
N PRO A 649 34.20 -46.58 -25.15
CA PRO A 649 34.32 -47.23 -26.45
C PRO A 649 34.78 -46.22 -27.52
N ASN A 650 35.63 -46.67 -28.46
CA ASN A 650 36.13 -45.88 -29.59
C ASN A 650 36.82 -44.57 -29.20
N CYS A 651 37.53 -44.57 -28.06
CA CYS A 651 38.27 -43.39 -27.62
C CYS A 651 39.63 -43.23 -28.32
N ASN A 652 39.85 -42.06 -28.90
CA ASN A 652 41.11 -41.60 -29.47
C ASN A 652 41.88 -40.77 -28.43
N GLY A 653 43.10 -41.20 -28.10
CA GLY A 653 43.92 -40.55 -27.06
C GLY A 653 43.68 -41.06 -25.64
N CYS A 654 42.75 -41.98 -25.40
CA CYS A 654 42.61 -42.68 -24.12
C CYS A 654 43.78 -43.65 -23.91
N VAL A 655 44.91 -43.16 -23.43
CA VAL A 655 46.02 -44.02 -23.00
C VAL A 655 45.72 -44.51 -21.59
N LYS A 656 46.06 -45.77 -21.32
CA LYS A 656 46.02 -46.33 -19.98
C LYS A 656 47.18 -45.75 -19.18
N LEU A 657 46.90 -44.97 -18.13
CA LEU A 657 47.94 -44.33 -17.33
C LEU A 657 48.58 -45.34 -16.39
N THR A 658 49.92 -45.33 -16.29
CA THR A 658 50.69 -46.24 -15.43
C THR A 658 51.33 -45.54 -14.23
N THR A 659 51.20 -44.22 -14.14
CA THR A 659 51.73 -43.35 -13.09
C THR A 659 50.65 -42.36 -12.65
N SER A 660 50.80 -41.76 -11.47
CA SER A 660 49.89 -40.71 -11.02
C SER A 660 49.96 -39.51 -11.97
N PRO A 661 48.84 -39.05 -12.52
CA PRO A 661 48.80 -37.86 -13.37
C PRO A 661 48.84 -36.56 -12.57
N LEU A 662 48.60 -36.63 -11.26
CA LEU A 662 48.40 -35.44 -10.45
C LEU A 662 49.73 -34.83 -10.00
N GLY A 663 50.05 -33.63 -10.50
CA GLY A 663 51.08 -32.75 -9.94
C GLY A 663 52.52 -33.22 -10.17
N ASN A 664 52.77 -33.94 -11.27
CA ASN A 664 54.08 -34.49 -11.62
C ASN A 664 54.90 -33.56 -12.53
N GLY A 665 54.38 -32.38 -12.86
CA GLY A 665 54.97 -31.37 -13.73
C GLY A 665 54.80 -31.64 -15.24
N VAL A 666 54.03 -32.67 -15.63
CA VAL A 666 53.84 -33.13 -17.00
C VAL A 666 52.34 -33.18 -17.30
N SER A 667 51.93 -32.74 -18.49
CA SER A 667 50.54 -32.82 -18.91
C SER A 667 50.21 -34.27 -19.32
N ASP A 668 49.28 -34.90 -18.61
CA ASP A 668 48.88 -36.28 -18.84
C ASP A 668 47.57 -36.40 -19.62
N VAL A 669 47.47 -37.46 -20.42
CA VAL A 669 46.25 -37.83 -21.15
C VAL A 669 45.96 -39.29 -20.92
N GLY A 670 44.83 -39.60 -20.31
CA GLY A 670 44.44 -40.99 -20.19
C GLY A 670 43.44 -41.33 -19.12
N VAL A 671 43.36 -42.63 -18.87
CA VAL A 671 42.32 -43.27 -18.07
C VAL A 671 42.95 -44.09 -16.94
N LEU A 672 42.35 -43.99 -15.75
CA LEU A 672 42.65 -44.79 -14.56
C LEU A 672 41.34 -45.38 -14.02
N GLY A 673 41.27 -46.70 -13.79
CA GLY A 673 40.03 -47.33 -13.30
C GLY A 673 40.24 -48.57 -12.42
N GLY A 674 39.49 -48.67 -11.33
CA GLY A 674 39.32 -49.91 -10.54
C GLY A 674 40.62 -50.46 -9.94
N ASP A 675 40.88 -51.76 -10.13
CA ASP A 675 42.05 -52.49 -9.59
C ASP A 675 43.39 -51.82 -9.91
N GLU A 676 43.45 -51.09 -11.03
CA GLU A 676 44.65 -50.40 -11.47
C GLU A 676 44.94 -49.12 -10.72
N TYR A 677 43.91 -48.36 -10.35
CA TYR A 677 44.06 -47.18 -9.49
C TYR A 677 44.67 -47.59 -8.14
N VAL A 678 44.18 -48.69 -7.58
CA VAL A 678 44.70 -49.29 -6.35
C VAL A 678 46.15 -49.79 -6.54
N SER A 679 46.49 -50.35 -7.70
CA SER A 679 47.85 -50.82 -8.02
C SER A 679 48.87 -49.69 -8.21
N ILE A 680 48.49 -48.57 -8.82
CA ILE A 680 49.41 -47.46 -9.11
C ILE A 680 49.73 -46.70 -7.81
N ILE A 681 48.72 -46.43 -6.97
CA ILE A 681 48.94 -45.74 -5.69
C ILE A 681 49.71 -46.59 -4.69
N SER A 682 49.47 -47.91 -4.67
CA SER A 682 50.28 -48.82 -3.85
C SER A 682 51.73 -48.90 -4.34
N SER A 683 52.01 -48.63 -5.61
CA SER A 683 53.38 -48.61 -6.18
C SER A 683 54.10 -47.26 -6.02
N SER A 684 53.40 -46.12 -6.08
CA SER A 684 53.98 -44.79 -5.87
C SER A 684 54.17 -44.43 -4.38
N ALA A 685 53.41 -45.04 -3.47
CA ALA A 685 53.56 -44.86 -2.02
C ALA A 685 54.87 -45.46 -1.43
N LEU A 686 55.71 -46.11 -2.23
CA LEU A 686 57.00 -46.69 -1.80
C LEU A 686 58.23 -45.86 -2.20
N GLY A 687 58.03 -44.63 -2.69
CA GLY A 687 59.10 -43.65 -2.89
C GLY A 687 59.23 -42.72 -1.68
N ALA A 688 60.38 -42.76 -0.99
CA ALA A 688 60.68 -41.90 0.15
C ALA A 688 60.80 -40.42 -0.27
N ASN A 689 59.66 -39.67 -0.30
CA ASN A 689 59.56 -38.24 0.04
C ASN A 689 58.19 -37.56 -0.25
N GLU A 690 57.11 -38.25 -0.60
CA GLU A 690 55.81 -37.60 -0.84
C GLU A 690 54.81 -37.78 0.30
N VAL A 691 54.89 -36.88 1.30
CA VAL A 691 53.87 -36.65 2.34
C VAL A 691 52.98 -35.45 1.95
N LEU A 692 52.78 -35.20 0.66
CA LEU A 692 51.86 -34.17 0.19
C LEU A 692 50.91 -34.77 -0.84
N ARG A 693 49.61 -34.72 -0.50
CA ARG A 693 48.42 -35.13 -1.28
C ARG A 693 47.89 -36.56 -1.11
N PHE A 694 48.02 -37.11 0.10
CA PHE A 694 46.95 -37.93 0.71
C PHE A 694 45.72 -37.08 1.13
N GLN A 695 45.72 -35.79 0.77
CA GLN A 695 44.77 -34.76 1.22
C GLN A 695 43.43 -34.87 0.47
N ASP A 696 43.40 -35.32 -0.79
CA ASP A 696 42.14 -35.51 -1.51
C ASP A 696 41.37 -36.75 -1.03
N VAL A 697 42.05 -37.77 -0.50
CA VAL A 697 41.41 -38.92 0.15
C VAL A 697 40.96 -38.58 1.60
N PHE A 698 41.62 -37.61 2.24
CA PHE A 698 41.31 -37.21 3.62
C PHE A 698 40.29 -36.07 3.72
N ASP A 699 40.22 -35.15 2.76
CA ASP A 699 39.22 -34.08 2.72
C ASP A 699 37.81 -34.65 2.45
N VAL A 700 37.70 -35.78 1.74
CA VAL A 700 36.45 -36.57 1.62
C VAL A 700 36.00 -37.17 2.98
N LEU A 701 36.92 -37.37 3.93
CA LEU A 701 36.62 -37.85 5.28
C LEU A 701 36.43 -36.73 6.31
N VAL A 702 36.91 -35.51 6.04
CA VAL A 702 36.92 -34.39 6.98
C VAL A 702 35.97 -33.25 6.61
N ASP A 703 35.55 -33.09 5.36
CA ASP A 703 34.59 -32.04 4.96
C ASP A 703 33.13 -32.46 5.17
N ARG A 704 32.82 -32.87 6.40
CA ARG A 704 31.44 -32.86 6.90
C ARG A 704 31.06 -31.39 7.14
N PRO A 705 29.94 -30.89 6.60
CA PRO A 705 29.34 -29.69 7.12
C PRO A 705 29.03 -29.95 8.61
N ALA A 706 29.64 -29.18 9.49
CA ALA A 706 29.56 -29.40 10.92
C ALA A 706 28.11 -29.40 11.43
N ARG A 707 27.52 -30.57 11.73
CA ARG A 707 26.48 -30.75 12.78
C ARG A 707 26.21 -32.23 13.16
N ARG A 708 26.67 -32.57 14.38
CA ARG A 708 26.18 -33.51 15.44
C ARG A 708 25.56 -34.86 14.97
N LYS A 709 26.00 -36.05 15.42
CA LYS A 709 26.13 -36.52 16.82
C LYS A 709 26.71 -37.97 16.81
N GLY A 710 27.60 -38.29 17.75
CA GLY A 710 27.97 -39.67 18.10
C GLY A 710 29.43 -40.03 17.81
N LYS A 711 30.21 -40.24 18.89
CA LYS A 711 31.52 -40.90 18.84
C LYS A 711 31.33 -42.31 18.30
N ASP A 712 32.04 -42.67 17.24
CA ASP A 712 32.53 -44.03 17.04
C ASP A 712 33.90 -43.93 16.36
N ASP A 713 34.88 -44.57 17.00
CA ASP A 713 36.30 -44.58 16.64
C ASP A 713 36.52 -45.28 15.29
N ILE A 714 37.34 -44.67 14.42
CA ILE A 714 37.88 -45.35 13.23
C ILE A 714 39.04 -46.24 13.69
N VAL A 715 38.82 -47.56 13.67
CA VAL A 715 39.87 -48.57 13.86
C VAL A 715 40.52 -48.86 12.51
N VAL A 716 41.82 -48.53 12.38
CA VAL A 716 42.66 -48.94 11.24
C VAL A 716 43.23 -50.32 11.54
N GLU A 717 42.67 -51.37 10.94
CA GLU A 717 43.22 -52.72 11.04
C GLU A 717 44.24 -52.95 9.91
N THR A 718 45.52 -53.03 10.28
CA THR A 718 46.63 -53.30 9.35
C THR A 718 46.75 -54.81 9.13
N VAL A 719 46.40 -55.32 7.95
CA VAL A 719 46.68 -56.72 7.57
C VAL A 719 47.97 -56.77 6.76
N CYS A 720 49.11 -56.98 7.44
CA CYS A 720 50.28 -57.56 6.81
C CYS A 720 50.12 -59.09 6.77
N LYS A 721 49.94 -59.67 5.58
CA LYS A 721 50.16 -61.09 5.35
C LYS A 721 51.26 -61.25 4.30
N SER A 722 52.49 -61.41 4.78
CA SER A 722 53.57 -62.04 4.03
C SER A 722 54.09 -63.20 4.88
N GLY A 723 53.83 -64.42 4.44
CA GLY A 723 54.61 -65.60 4.80
C GLY A 723 55.09 -66.21 3.49
N SER A 724 56.38 -66.55 3.45
CA SER A 724 57.08 -67.32 2.41
C SER A 724 56.22 -68.24 1.56
#